data_AF-A0A6N4SSE6-F1
#
_entry.id   AF-A0A6N4SSE6-F1
#
_cell.length_a   1.000
_cell.length_b   1.000
_cell.length_c   1.000
_cell.angle_alpha   90.00
_cell.angle_beta   90.00
_cell.angle_gamma   90.00
#
_symmetry.space_group_name_H-M   'P 1'
#
loop_
_entity.id
_entity.type
_entity.pdbx_description
1 polymer ?
#
loop_
_entity_poly.entity_id
_entity_poly.type
_entity_poly.pdbx_seq_one_letter_code
_entity_poly.pdbx_strand_id
1 'polypeptide(L)'
;MKKLLPGILWMSIFFNLAAQKTVFRPAEFDNPASEYYNNVSETRKYESANFVLYWGDKVGTNPAVYADADLRFNPQAVADTLEYIFKRYITDLHFINNGSSTNFGKYKIMIMMMNTWSSTDARLTGFAAASSFSNTIGAMFVHPQATKDGGALSHEFAHTLQMMMRIQENPGNGNAFAGYDWAGPFFEGHANYMRAMAYPKWADTDGTLTRWLQTRHFMWSSNRHHYTNYHLLFYVQEKEGFDFTRRMWAESKNQEHPLETIKRLKGFTQEELNNYLWGYAQRQPAFDYPIQWNDQINTANNFGKTIRSVYQSIKNNMPRYVSRQFTLLTKVAGTTDQYYTNDDWAPQDYGMNIIPLYPTCAETQKKVTIKFKGHTEVNTIQAGWRYGFVTTKADGTVSRYSTMYSTDGEASFTLDAATESNIYLVVYSAPKVHVNYNMDVGYPKQRRYPYELKIANAVPEGYQAAADFRKFLKTNGKIHSNGGGWISNNASVASTVYVGPYAIVKGGTLTGSVRIEDYATVEGGNISGSALIKGNAYVYNATISGNALIEGNAWMEGGSVTNTANLKGNAMCWAANYSGNVIVGGDAEVGSCASGVYMQAPYWRNGRSDCDGKGATDVSNVDSNAPFTNFTAVQMAFNTTPSCTDAVTTYTLATTVAGSGTVSPASGTFNAGTTQTLTATAAAGYVFSRWSGDASGTANPLSITMNANKNITATFSSITTDVHAAADIAQTRIYPNPSTNTFTLETGMAINVDVYTMTGKLVASYKNVESVSFGEELNAGIYMLKAGNEFYKIIKE
;
A
#
# COMPACT_ATOMS: atom_id res chain seq x y z
N MET A 1 -39.43 -26.27 66.72
CA MET A 1 -37.95 -26.27 66.64
C MET A 1 -37.53 -26.45 65.19
N LYS A 2 -36.45 -25.76 64.79
CA LYS A 2 -35.71 -25.81 63.51
C LYS A 2 -36.33 -25.06 62.31
N LYS A 3 -35.85 -23.82 62.15
CA LYS A 3 -35.98 -22.97 60.95
C LYS A 3 -34.96 -23.39 59.89
N LEU A 4 -35.34 -23.16 58.63
CA LEU A 4 -34.58 -23.31 57.40
C LEU A 4 -33.29 -22.47 57.36
N LEU A 5 -32.28 -22.98 56.65
CA LEU A 5 -31.16 -22.24 56.06
C LEU A 5 -30.87 -22.83 54.67
N PRO A 6 -30.97 -22.07 53.57
CA PRO A 6 -30.42 -22.48 52.29
C PRO A 6 -28.95 -22.02 52.20
N GLY A 7 -28.07 -22.94 51.81
CA GLY A 7 -26.68 -22.63 51.50
C GLY A 7 -26.60 -21.79 50.21
N ILE A 8 -26.11 -20.57 50.33
CA ILE A 8 -25.74 -19.71 49.20
C ILE A 8 -24.37 -20.17 48.70
N LEU A 9 -24.33 -20.72 47.48
CA LEU A 9 -23.11 -20.98 46.73
C LEU A 9 -22.52 -19.62 46.31
N TRP A 10 -21.41 -19.21 46.93
CA TRP A 10 -20.66 -18.02 46.53
C TRP A 10 -19.94 -18.31 45.21
N MET A 11 -20.52 -17.86 44.10
CA MET A 11 -19.85 -17.82 42.80
C MET A 11 -18.94 -16.59 42.80
N SER A 12 -17.65 -16.79 43.10
CA SER A 12 -16.63 -15.74 43.04
C SER A 12 -16.41 -15.35 41.58
N ILE A 13 -17.12 -14.31 41.13
CA ILE A 13 -16.81 -13.64 39.86
C ILE A 13 -15.51 -12.86 40.09
N PHE A 14 -14.39 -13.41 39.67
CA PHE A 14 -13.14 -12.67 39.56
C PHE A 14 -13.31 -11.63 38.44
N PHE A 15 -13.73 -10.42 38.79
CA PHE A 15 -13.42 -9.26 37.97
C PHE A 15 -11.90 -9.06 38.02
N ASN A 16 -11.20 -9.35 36.93
CA ASN A 16 -9.85 -8.84 36.72
C ASN A 16 -9.94 -7.31 36.63
N LEU A 17 -9.84 -6.63 37.77
CA LEU A 17 -9.55 -5.20 37.82
C LEU A 17 -8.11 -5.02 37.32
N ALA A 18 -7.96 -4.63 36.06
CA ALA A 18 -6.66 -4.15 35.58
C ALA A 18 -6.21 -3.01 36.50
N ALA A 19 -4.98 -3.08 37.02
CA ALA A 19 -4.43 -2.04 37.89
C ALA A 19 -4.45 -0.69 37.16
N GLN A 20 -4.99 0.35 37.80
CA GLN A 20 -5.09 1.69 37.23
C GLN A 20 -3.69 2.30 37.06
N LYS A 21 -3.41 2.90 35.89
CA LYS A 21 -2.15 3.61 35.64
C LYS A 21 -2.02 4.84 36.55
N THR A 22 -0.80 5.11 37.02
CA THR A 22 -0.48 6.27 37.87
C THR A 22 0.24 7.37 37.10
N VAL A 23 0.18 8.60 37.59
CA VAL A 23 0.96 9.70 37.02
C VAL A 23 2.41 9.59 37.53
N PHE A 24 3.35 9.43 36.60
CA PHE A 24 4.78 9.53 36.91
C PHE A 24 5.15 10.99 37.20
N ARG A 25 6.05 11.26 38.16
CA ARG A 25 6.61 12.59 38.38
C ARG A 25 8.02 12.65 37.77
N PRO A 26 8.24 13.37 36.66
CA PRO A 26 9.55 13.48 36.02
C PRO A 26 10.56 14.24 36.87
N ALA A 27 11.83 13.85 36.78
CA ALA A 27 12.94 14.62 37.36
C ALA A 27 13.04 16.03 36.77
N GLU A 28 12.59 16.20 35.53
CA GLU A 28 12.52 17.49 34.83
C GLU A 28 11.64 18.51 35.57
N PHE A 29 10.60 18.08 36.29
CA PHE A 29 9.73 19.00 37.02
C PHE A 29 10.39 19.62 38.26
N ASP A 30 11.47 19.00 38.73
CA ASP A 30 12.23 19.43 39.91
C ASP A 30 13.62 19.98 39.53
N ASN A 31 13.94 20.10 38.23
CA ASN A 31 15.20 20.62 37.72
C ASN A 31 15.08 22.10 37.31
N PRO A 32 15.77 23.06 37.96
CA PRO A 32 15.72 24.49 37.62
C PRO A 32 16.10 24.86 36.18
N ALA A 33 16.79 23.99 35.45
CA ALA A 33 17.11 24.19 34.03
C ALA A 33 15.98 23.78 33.06
N SER A 34 14.96 23.07 33.57
CA SER A 34 13.79 22.68 32.78
C SER A 34 12.76 23.81 32.74
N GLU A 35 12.15 23.97 31.57
CA GLU A 35 11.01 24.82 31.31
C GLU A 35 9.76 24.44 32.14
N TYR A 36 9.72 23.23 32.71
CA TYR A 36 8.62 22.75 33.54
C TYR A 36 8.84 22.93 35.04
N TYR A 37 10.02 23.40 35.47
CA TYR A 37 10.35 23.61 36.87
C TYR A 37 9.36 24.59 37.53
N ASN A 38 8.65 24.12 38.57
CA ASN A 38 7.61 24.88 39.29
C ASN A 38 6.46 25.44 38.44
N ASN A 39 6.33 25.05 37.16
CA ASN A 39 5.31 25.58 36.26
C ASN A 39 4.08 24.66 36.11
N VAL A 40 4.23 23.37 36.42
CA VAL A 40 3.17 22.36 36.34
C VAL A 40 2.27 22.43 37.58
N SER A 41 0.94 22.40 37.38
CA SER A 41 -0.06 22.59 38.45
C SER A 41 -1.13 21.51 38.44
N GLU A 42 -1.55 21.08 39.63
CA GLU A 42 -2.68 20.16 39.84
C GLU A 42 -4.04 20.78 39.46
N THR A 43 -4.17 22.11 39.50
CA THR A 43 -5.39 22.83 39.10
C THR A 43 -5.48 23.08 37.59
N ARG A 44 -4.41 22.77 36.85
CA ARG A 44 -4.29 22.90 35.39
C ARG A 44 -3.94 21.57 34.75
N LYS A 45 -4.71 20.55 35.14
CA LYS A 45 -4.53 19.15 34.76
C LYS A 45 -5.87 18.51 34.43
N TYR A 46 -5.86 17.57 33.48
CA TYR A 46 -6.94 16.63 33.25
C TYR A 46 -6.38 15.22 33.12
N GLU A 47 -7.07 14.22 33.69
CA GLU A 47 -6.62 12.83 33.66
C GLU A 47 -7.70 11.92 33.07
N SER A 48 -7.28 11.02 32.19
CA SER A 48 -8.07 9.87 31.73
C SER A 48 -7.46 8.57 32.25
N ALA A 49 -7.85 7.42 31.68
CA ALA A 49 -7.30 6.12 32.09
C ALA A 49 -5.81 5.99 31.77
N ASN A 50 -5.40 6.45 30.57
CA ASN A 50 -4.05 6.27 30.04
C ASN A 50 -3.26 7.58 29.90
N PHE A 51 -3.89 8.74 30.03
CA PHE A 51 -3.26 10.03 29.78
C PHE A 51 -3.41 11.01 30.93
N VAL A 52 -2.45 11.93 31.02
CA VAL A 52 -2.50 13.13 31.84
C VAL A 52 -2.14 14.33 30.98
N LEU A 53 -3.02 15.32 30.92
CA LEU A 53 -2.85 16.56 30.19
C LEU A 53 -2.48 17.66 31.17
N TYR A 54 -1.44 18.43 30.86
CA TYR A 54 -1.04 19.63 31.59
C TYR A 54 -1.05 20.84 30.66
N TRP A 55 -1.48 21.99 31.19
CA TRP A 55 -1.42 23.26 30.48
C TRP A 55 -0.91 24.38 31.39
N GLY A 56 -0.43 25.45 30.74
CA GLY A 56 0.13 26.61 31.40
C GLY A 56 -0.91 27.57 31.95
N ASP A 57 -0.40 28.52 32.73
CA ASP A 57 -1.16 29.52 33.46
C ASP A 57 -1.92 30.53 32.56
N LYS A 58 -1.46 30.75 31.33
CA LYS A 58 -2.01 31.74 30.40
C LYS A 58 -3.49 31.54 30.11
N VAL A 59 -3.95 30.30 30.07
CA VAL A 59 -5.34 29.93 29.72
C VAL A 59 -6.22 29.64 30.95
N GLY A 60 -5.71 29.94 32.15
CA GLY A 60 -6.43 29.73 33.42
C GLY A 60 -6.69 28.26 33.75
N THR A 61 -7.65 27.99 34.63
CA THR A 61 -8.04 26.63 35.06
C THR A 61 -9.10 26.00 34.16
N ASN A 62 -9.76 26.77 33.30
CA ASN A 62 -10.76 26.28 32.35
C ASN A 62 -10.43 26.74 30.93
N PRO A 63 -9.54 26.02 30.21
CA PRO A 63 -9.16 26.38 28.86
C PRO A 63 -10.31 26.29 27.83
N ALA A 64 -11.42 25.62 28.16
CA ALA A 64 -12.56 25.45 27.25
C ALA A 64 -13.35 26.74 27.03
N VAL A 65 -13.20 27.74 27.92
CA VAL A 65 -13.88 29.04 27.84
C VAL A 65 -12.90 30.19 27.56
N TYR A 66 -11.64 29.89 27.26
CA TYR A 66 -10.64 30.92 26.99
C TYR A 66 -11.03 31.74 25.74
N ALA A 67 -10.76 33.05 25.81
CA ALA A 67 -11.26 34.01 24.81
C ALA A 67 -10.61 33.79 23.43
N ASP A 68 -9.30 33.54 23.41
CA ASP A 68 -8.56 33.26 22.18
C ASP A 68 -8.91 31.87 21.64
N ALA A 69 -9.49 31.84 20.44
CA ALA A 69 -9.90 30.61 19.78
C ALA A 69 -8.73 29.70 19.38
N ASP A 70 -7.51 30.24 19.26
CA ASP A 70 -6.33 29.47 18.89
C ASP A 70 -5.71 28.74 20.09
N LEU A 71 -5.95 29.23 21.30
CA LEU A 71 -5.50 28.63 22.55
C LEU A 71 -6.62 27.94 23.34
N ARG A 72 -7.88 28.06 22.90
CA ARG A 72 -9.04 27.40 23.51
C ARG A 72 -9.11 25.92 23.12
N PHE A 73 -9.25 25.05 24.12
CA PHE A 73 -9.46 23.61 23.93
C PHE A 73 -10.26 22.99 25.09
N ASN A 74 -10.92 21.86 24.84
CA ASN A 74 -11.60 21.07 25.86
C ASN A 74 -10.69 19.89 26.28
N PRO A 75 -10.12 19.88 27.51
CA PRO A 75 -9.20 18.83 27.94
C PRO A 75 -9.81 17.41 27.89
N GLN A 76 -11.10 17.28 28.20
CA GLN A 76 -11.80 16.00 28.14
C GLN A 76 -11.89 15.50 26.70
N ALA A 77 -12.27 16.36 25.75
CA ALA A 77 -12.38 15.96 24.34
C ALA A 77 -11.02 15.52 23.74
N VAL A 78 -9.94 16.19 24.14
CA VAL A 78 -8.58 15.80 23.75
C VAL A 78 -8.22 14.42 24.33
N ALA A 79 -8.49 14.22 25.62
CA ALA A 79 -8.24 12.94 26.28
C ALA A 79 -9.07 11.81 25.68
N ASP A 80 -10.37 12.01 25.42
CA ASP A 80 -11.26 11.03 24.80
C ASP A 80 -10.76 10.62 23.40
N THR A 81 -10.26 11.59 22.63
CA THR A 81 -9.64 11.32 21.32
C THR A 81 -8.37 10.48 21.45
N LEU A 82 -7.52 10.79 22.42
CA LEU A 82 -6.31 10.01 22.71
C LEU A 82 -6.61 8.61 23.23
N GLU A 83 -7.65 8.42 24.03
CA GLU A 83 -8.10 7.09 24.48
C GLU A 83 -8.60 6.23 23.32
N TYR A 84 -9.31 6.82 22.36
CA TYR A 84 -9.68 6.14 21.12
C TYR A 84 -8.44 5.67 20.34
N ILE A 85 -7.45 6.55 20.16
CA ILE A 85 -6.20 6.23 19.45
C ILE A 85 -5.39 5.17 20.24
N PHE A 86 -5.32 5.30 21.56
CA PHE A 86 -4.65 4.34 22.45
C PHE A 86 -5.22 2.94 22.27
N LYS A 87 -6.55 2.81 22.32
CA LYS A 87 -7.21 1.52 22.07
C LYS A 87 -6.75 0.94 20.74
N ARG A 88 -6.72 1.75 19.67
CA ARG A 88 -6.29 1.28 18.35
C ARG A 88 -4.83 0.81 18.36
N TYR A 89 -3.90 1.64 18.81
CA TYR A 89 -2.46 1.32 18.70
C TYR A 89 -1.99 0.24 19.68
N ILE A 90 -2.59 0.19 20.87
CA ILE A 90 -2.10 -0.63 21.97
C ILE A 90 -2.98 -1.85 22.17
N THR A 91 -4.30 -1.70 22.17
CA THR A 91 -5.22 -2.82 22.41
C THR A 91 -5.46 -3.62 21.14
N ASP A 92 -5.71 -2.97 20.00
CA ASP A 92 -6.01 -3.68 18.77
C ASP A 92 -4.71 -4.16 18.08
N LEU A 93 -3.71 -3.26 17.96
CA LEU A 93 -2.48 -3.50 17.20
C LEU A 93 -1.30 -3.99 18.04
N HIS A 94 -1.38 -3.92 19.36
CA HIS A 94 -0.33 -4.40 20.27
C HIS A 94 1.07 -3.83 19.99
N PHE A 95 1.16 -2.56 19.57
CA PHE A 95 2.43 -1.97 19.14
C PHE A 95 3.45 -1.83 20.29
N ILE A 96 3.01 -1.50 21.51
CA ILE A 96 3.88 -1.45 22.70
C ILE A 96 3.34 -2.41 23.75
N ASN A 97 4.22 -3.10 24.48
CA ASN A 97 3.81 -3.93 25.59
C ASN A 97 3.20 -3.07 26.71
N ASN A 98 1.91 -3.27 26.98
CA ASN A 98 1.15 -2.56 27.99
C ASN A 98 0.93 -3.39 29.28
N GLY A 99 1.77 -4.40 29.51
CA GLY A 99 1.72 -5.21 30.73
C GLY A 99 2.01 -4.35 31.98
N SER A 100 1.32 -4.63 33.09
CA SER A 100 1.39 -3.84 34.33
C SER A 100 2.78 -3.77 34.99
N SER A 101 3.73 -4.62 34.59
CA SER A 101 5.12 -4.58 35.04
C SER A 101 5.99 -3.61 34.23
N THR A 102 5.54 -3.18 33.06
CA THR A 102 6.26 -2.29 32.15
C THR A 102 6.06 -0.82 32.51
N ASN A 103 6.97 0.07 32.09
CA ASN A 103 6.78 1.51 32.32
C ASN A 103 5.52 2.04 31.63
N PHE A 104 5.28 1.59 30.39
CA PHE A 104 4.09 1.95 29.63
C PHE A 104 2.80 1.50 30.32
N GLY A 105 2.79 0.30 30.91
CA GLY A 105 1.64 -0.24 31.64
C GLY A 105 1.45 0.34 33.05
N LYS A 106 2.49 0.90 33.67
CA LYS A 106 2.42 1.55 34.99
C LYS A 106 1.97 3.00 34.91
N TYR A 107 2.48 3.76 33.94
CA TYR A 107 2.39 5.21 33.94
C TYR A 107 1.46 5.77 32.88
N LYS A 108 0.75 6.84 33.23
CA LYS A 108 0.00 7.66 32.27
C LYS A 108 0.96 8.43 31.38
N ILE A 109 0.60 8.55 30.10
CA ILE A 109 1.37 9.29 29.10
C ILE A 109 1.06 10.78 29.28
N MET A 110 2.12 11.58 29.31
CA MET A 110 2.01 13.02 29.57
C MET A 110 1.81 13.79 28.28
N ILE A 111 0.80 14.67 28.28
CA ILE A 111 0.49 15.59 27.21
C ILE A 111 0.71 17.01 27.71
N MET A 112 1.62 17.74 27.07
CA MET A 112 1.95 19.13 27.42
C MET A 112 1.34 20.07 26.39
N MET A 113 0.40 20.92 26.80
CA MET A 113 -0.34 21.82 25.91
C MET A 113 0.46 23.09 25.54
N MET A 114 1.21 23.05 24.44
CA MET A 114 2.11 24.14 23.98
C MET A 114 1.42 25.49 23.82
N ASN A 115 2.19 26.58 23.97
CA ASN A 115 1.75 27.98 23.87
C ASN A 115 0.75 28.44 24.94
N THR A 116 0.43 27.60 25.93
CA THR A 116 -0.49 27.92 27.04
C THR A 116 0.23 28.40 28.31
N TRP A 117 1.55 28.50 28.31
CA TRP A 117 2.35 29.06 29.41
C TRP A 117 2.62 30.54 29.19
N SER A 118 2.63 31.33 30.26
CA SER A 118 3.04 32.76 30.22
C SER A 118 4.55 32.94 30.06
N SER A 119 5.32 31.85 30.02
CA SER A 119 6.78 31.85 29.82
C SER A 119 7.17 32.23 28.39
N THR A 120 8.33 32.88 28.24
CA THR A 120 8.95 33.17 26.94
C THR A 120 9.93 32.09 26.49
N ASP A 121 10.03 30.96 27.20
CA ASP A 121 10.89 29.84 26.83
C ASP A 121 10.40 29.21 25.52
N ALA A 122 11.24 29.22 24.49
CA ALA A 122 10.90 28.69 23.18
C ALA A 122 10.54 27.19 23.21
N ARG A 123 11.03 26.43 24.20
CA ARG A 123 10.70 25.00 24.38
C ARG A 123 9.24 24.76 24.74
N LEU A 124 8.55 25.78 25.29
CA LEU A 124 7.12 25.74 25.60
C LEU A 124 6.25 26.21 24.44
N THR A 125 6.86 26.49 23.29
CA THR A 125 6.19 26.94 22.07
C THR A 125 6.39 25.98 20.91
N GLY A 126 5.35 25.74 20.11
CA GLY A 126 5.41 24.82 18.99
C GLY A 126 4.02 24.36 18.56
N PHE A 127 3.93 23.76 17.36
CA PHE A 127 2.67 23.21 16.86
C PHE A 127 2.43 21.80 17.42
N ALA A 128 3.41 20.91 17.25
CA ALA A 128 3.35 19.54 17.73
C ALA A 128 4.74 18.89 17.76
N ALA A 129 5.00 18.02 18.73
CA ALA A 129 6.20 17.20 18.83
C ALA A 129 5.98 16.04 19.82
N ALA A 130 6.89 15.06 19.78
CA ALA A 130 7.00 14.02 20.80
C ALA A 130 8.43 13.90 21.35
N SER A 131 8.53 13.50 22.62
CA SER A 131 9.79 13.24 23.31
C SER A 131 9.54 12.23 24.44
N SER A 132 10.32 12.30 25.51
CA SER A 132 10.14 11.49 26.72
C SER A 132 10.50 12.29 27.97
N PHE A 133 9.96 11.87 29.10
CA PHE A 133 10.34 12.36 30.42
C PHE A 133 11.18 11.32 31.16
N SER A 134 12.30 11.78 31.71
CA SER A 134 13.29 11.01 32.47
C SER A 134 13.75 9.74 31.75
N ASN A 135 13.69 9.72 30.41
CA ASN A 135 13.88 8.53 29.56
C ASN A 135 13.09 7.29 30.08
N THR A 136 11.94 7.54 30.72
CA THR A 136 11.14 6.55 31.46
C THR A 136 9.78 6.34 30.80
N ILE A 137 9.15 7.43 30.37
CA ILE A 137 7.86 7.40 29.68
C ILE A 137 7.87 8.39 28.52
N GLY A 138 7.29 8.01 27.39
CA GLY A 138 7.07 8.89 26.26
C GLY A 138 6.12 10.04 26.63
N ALA A 139 6.31 11.19 26.00
CA ALA A 139 5.48 12.36 26.18
C ALA A 139 5.17 13.02 24.84
N MET A 140 4.06 13.75 24.81
CA MET A 140 3.60 14.48 23.64
C MET A 140 3.45 15.96 23.99
N PHE A 141 3.78 16.84 23.05
CA PHE A 141 3.78 18.28 23.21
C PHE A 141 2.98 18.86 22.07
N VAL A 142 1.79 19.40 22.33
CA VAL A 142 0.84 19.78 21.28
C VAL A 142 0.21 21.14 21.53
N HIS A 143 0.10 21.93 20.47
CA HIS A 143 -0.68 23.16 20.46
C HIS A 143 -2.19 22.85 20.53
N PRO A 144 -3.02 23.67 21.17
CA PRO A 144 -4.48 23.52 21.16
C PRO A 144 -5.09 23.39 19.75
N GLN A 145 -4.50 24.03 18.73
CA GLN A 145 -4.93 23.84 17.34
C GLN A 145 -4.66 22.44 16.78
N ALA A 146 -3.56 21.79 17.19
CA ALA A 146 -3.24 20.42 16.78
C ALA A 146 -4.18 19.38 17.42
N THR A 147 -4.98 19.77 18.42
CA THR A 147 -5.96 18.90 19.07
C THR A 147 -7.38 19.06 18.53
N LYS A 148 -7.59 19.85 17.46
CA LYS A 148 -8.92 20.11 16.88
C LYS A 148 -9.49 18.91 16.14
N ASP A 149 -8.65 17.99 15.69
CA ASP A 149 -9.04 16.69 15.17
C ASP A 149 -8.12 15.58 15.68
N GLY A 150 -8.50 14.34 15.41
CA GLY A 150 -7.73 13.17 15.83
C GLY A 150 -6.50 12.88 14.98
N GLY A 151 -6.32 13.53 13.83
CA GLY A 151 -5.27 13.14 12.90
C GLY A 151 -3.88 13.59 13.33
N ALA A 152 -3.71 14.85 13.74
CA ALA A 152 -2.46 15.33 14.31
C ALA A 152 -2.14 14.61 15.63
N LEU A 153 -3.12 14.50 16.54
CA LEU A 153 -2.97 13.72 17.79
C LEU A 153 -2.53 12.27 17.54
N SER A 154 -3.07 11.61 16.52
CA SER A 154 -2.76 10.23 16.17
C SER A 154 -1.37 10.06 15.56
N HIS A 155 -0.89 11.05 14.81
CA HIS A 155 0.47 11.09 14.27
C HIS A 155 1.50 11.28 15.39
N GLU A 156 1.31 12.30 16.22
CA GLU A 156 2.23 12.62 17.32
C GLU A 156 2.26 11.53 18.40
N PHE A 157 1.10 10.93 18.69
CA PHE A 157 1.06 9.80 19.59
C PHE A 157 1.85 8.61 19.04
N ALA A 158 1.89 8.40 17.71
CA ALA A 158 2.74 7.38 17.13
C ALA A 158 4.23 7.67 17.37
N HIS A 159 4.67 8.94 17.30
CA HIS A 159 6.03 9.33 17.70
C HIS A 159 6.30 9.10 19.18
N THR A 160 5.34 9.38 20.06
CA THR A 160 5.45 9.03 21.49
C THR A 160 5.68 7.53 21.68
N LEU A 161 5.01 6.68 20.90
CA LEU A 161 5.21 5.22 20.95
C LEU A 161 6.54 4.79 20.33
N GLN A 162 7.03 5.46 19.29
CA GLN A 162 8.38 5.22 18.74
C GLN A 162 9.47 5.55 19.77
N MET A 163 9.27 6.56 20.62
CA MET A 163 10.16 6.80 21.77
C MET A 163 10.07 5.65 22.79
N MET A 164 8.86 5.14 23.04
CA MET A 164 8.68 3.98 23.92
C MET A 164 9.32 2.70 23.38
N MET A 165 9.41 2.52 22.06
CA MET A 165 10.19 1.42 21.47
C MET A 165 11.63 1.46 21.96
N ARG A 166 12.27 2.63 21.96
CA ARG A 166 13.64 2.79 22.44
C ARG A 166 13.76 2.63 23.96
N ILE A 167 12.80 3.17 24.72
CA ILE A 167 12.87 3.16 26.19
C ILE A 167 12.63 1.75 26.75
N GLN A 168 11.69 1.01 26.16
CA GLN A 168 11.14 -0.19 26.76
C GLN A 168 11.37 -1.46 25.93
N GLU A 169 11.08 -1.43 24.63
CA GLU A 169 11.08 -2.65 23.80
C GLU A 169 12.47 -2.99 23.23
N ASN A 170 13.30 -1.97 22.97
CA ASN A 170 14.63 -2.09 22.38
C ASN A 170 15.69 -1.26 23.13
N PRO A 171 15.80 -1.38 24.47
CA PRO A 171 16.71 -0.57 25.26
C PRO A 171 18.17 -0.89 24.91
N GLY A 172 18.99 0.14 24.75
CA GLY A 172 20.45 0.01 24.55
C GLY A 172 20.91 -0.24 23.11
N ASN A 173 20.00 -0.41 22.14
CA ASN A 173 20.34 -0.66 20.73
C ASN A 173 20.31 0.61 19.85
N GLY A 174 20.61 1.77 20.44
CA GLY A 174 20.65 3.06 19.73
C GLY A 174 19.30 3.76 19.66
N ASN A 175 19.06 4.49 18.56
CA ASN A 175 17.86 5.32 18.40
C ASN A 175 16.80 4.70 17.47
N ALA A 176 16.82 3.38 17.25
CA ALA A 176 15.99 2.69 16.26
C ALA A 176 16.06 3.39 14.90
N PHE A 177 14.95 3.95 14.40
CA PHE A 177 14.86 4.70 13.14
C PHE A 177 14.90 6.23 13.28
N ALA A 178 15.25 6.76 14.46
CA ALA A 178 15.25 8.18 14.74
C ALA A 178 16.66 8.82 14.72
N GLY A 179 16.74 10.06 14.23
CA GLY A 179 17.94 10.92 14.37
C GLY A 179 19.03 10.72 13.31
N TYR A 180 18.74 10.01 12.21
CA TYR A 180 19.66 9.86 11.09
C TYR A 180 18.93 9.78 9.75
N ASP A 181 19.66 10.15 8.70
CA ASP A 181 19.12 10.60 7.43
C ASP A 181 18.33 9.53 6.67
N TRP A 182 18.86 8.32 6.53
CA TRP A 182 18.28 7.29 5.67
C TRP A 182 17.05 6.58 6.26
N ALA A 183 16.74 6.81 7.55
CA ALA A 183 15.51 6.31 8.17
C ALA A 183 14.47 7.40 8.45
N GLY A 184 14.81 8.68 8.31
CA GLY A 184 13.89 9.78 8.58
C GLY A 184 12.55 9.68 7.82
N PRO A 185 12.53 9.41 6.51
CA PRO A 185 11.26 9.21 5.80
C PRO A 185 10.44 8.03 6.31
N PHE A 186 11.08 6.99 6.83
CA PHE A 186 10.35 5.89 7.48
C PHE A 186 9.84 6.26 8.87
N PHE A 187 10.59 7.04 9.65
CA PHE A 187 10.18 7.50 10.97
C PHE A 187 8.85 8.26 10.91
N GLU A 188 8.77 9.24 10.01
CA GLU A 188 7.58 10.05 9.75
C GLU A 188 6.49 9.30 8.96
N GLY A 189 6.88 8.55 7.92
CA GLY A 189 5.97 7.70 7.17
C GLY A 189 5.27 6.66 8.05
N HIS A 190 5.97 6.07 9.01
CA HIS A 190 5.39 5.15 9.98
C HIS A 190 4.38 5.83 10.91
N ALA A 191 4.61 7.07 11.34
CA ALA A 191 3.60 7.79 12.11
C ALA A 191 2.32 8.02 11.29
N ASN A 192 2.44 8.28 9.99
CA ASN A 192 1.30 8.35 9.07
C ASN A 192 0.62 7.01 8.81
N TYR A 193 1.39 5.91 8.73
CA TYR A 193 0.84 4.56 8.70
C TYR A 193 -0.03 4.26 9.91
N MET A 194 0.49 4.54 11.10
CA MET A 194 -0.25 4.37 12.36
C MET A 194 -1.51 5.25 12.34
N ARG A 195 -1.40 6.53 11.96
CA ARG A 195 -2.56 7.42 11.84
C ARG A 195 -3.61 6.88 10.88
N ALA A 196 -3.20 6.34 9.73
CA ALA A 196 -4.11 5.72 8.79
C ALA A 196 -4.85 4.50 9.38
N MET A 197 -4.27 3.80 10.37
CA MET A 197 -4.93 2.73 11.12
C MET A 197 -5.99 3.22 12.12
N ALA A 198 -5.94 4.48 12.55
CA ALA A 198 -6.98 5.08 13.38
C ALA A 198 -8.00 5.87 12.52
N TYR A 199 -7.53 6.55 11.48
CA TYR A 199 -8.32 7.45 10.64
C TYR A 199 -8.03 7.22 9.14
N PRO A 200 -8.65 6.24 8.47
CA PRO A 200 -8.35 5.91 7.07
C PRO A 200 -8.82 6.96 6.09
N LYS A 201 -9.79 7.81 6.47
CA LYS A 201 -10.14 9.00 5.68
C LYS A 201 -8.92 9.89 5.39
N TRP A 202 -7.84 9.72 6.15
CA TRP A 202 -6.56 10.40 6.02
C TRP A 202 -5.55 9.51 5.24
N ALA A 203 -6.04 8.65 4.34
CA ALA A 203 -5.20 7.90 3.41
C ALA A 203 -4.44 8.82 2.43
N ASP A 204 -4.98 10.02 2.21
CA ASP A 204 -4.25 11.19 1.70
C ASP A 204 -4.29 12.25 2.79
N THR A 205 -3.14 12.78 3.15
CA THR A 205 -3.04 13.85 4.15
C THR A 205 -2.15 14.91 3.63
N ASP A 206 -2.53 16.17 3.77
CA ASP A 206 -1.58 17.28 3.62
C ASP A 206 -0.74 17.22 2.32
N GLY A 207 -1.29 16.64 1.25
CA GLY A 207 -0.60 16.41 -0.01
C GLY A 207 0.31 15.17 -0.09
N THR A 208 0.25 14.21 0.84
CA THR A 208 1.11 13.01 0.85
C THR A 208 0.86 12.12 -0.36
N LEU A 209 -0.39 11.88 -0.75
CA LEU A 209 -0.68 11.12 -1.95
C LEU A 209 -0.26 11.90 -3.20
N THR A 210 -0.46 13.22 -3.20
CA THR A 210 -0.03 14.08 -4.32
C THR A 210 1.48 14.00 -4.53
N ARG A 211 2.26 14.09 -3.45
CA ARG A 211 3.72 13.99 -3.48
C ARG A 211 4.16 12.59 -3.92
N TRP A 212 3.56 11.54 -3.34
CA TRP A 212 3.85 10.15 -3.70
C TRP A 212 3.63 9.88 -5.20
N LEU A 213 2.47 10.25 -5.74
CA LEU A 213 2.13 10.08 -7.16
C LEU A 213 3.19 10.68 -8.09
N GLN A 214 3.84 11.77 -7.65
CA GLN A 214 4.85 12.48 -8.41
C GLN A 214 6.26 11.91 -8.29
N THR A 215 6.56 11.16 -7.23
CA THR A 215 7.94 10.74 -6.91
C THR A 215 8.14 9.24 -6.76
N ARG A 216 7.17 8.39 -7.11
CA ARG A 216 7.29 6.92 -7.02
C ARG A 216 8.54 6.30 -7.66
N HIS A 217 9.13 6.95 -8.67
CA HIS A 217 10.38 6.50 -9.30
C HIS A 217 11.64 6.89 -8.52
N PHE A 218 11.51 7.71 -7.49
CA PHE A 218 12.61 8.07 -6.60
C PHE A 218 12.91 6.94 -5.64
N MET A 219 14.09 7.02 -5.00
CA MET A 219 14.48 6.02 -4.02
C MET A 219 13.42 5.93 -2.91
N TRP A 220 13.17 4.74 -2.37
CA TRP A 220 12.09 4.55 -1.40
C TRP A 220 12.24 5.47 -0.16
N SER A 221 13.45 5.59 0.39
CA SER A 221 13.80 6.51 1.49
C SER A 221 14.19 7.92 1.01
N SER A 222 13.64 8.38 -0.11
CA SER A 222 13.84 9.76 -0.56
C SER A 222 13.23 10.72 0.46
N ASN A 223 13.86 11.87 0.69
CA ASN A 223 13.27 12.93 1.49
C ASN A 223 11.94 13.43 0.87
N ARG A 224 11.70 13.19 -0.42
CA ARG A 224 10.40 13.51 -1.04
C ARG A 224 9.28 12.58 -0.60
N HIS A 225 9.61 11.48 0.04
CA HIS A 225 8.67 10.55 0.62
C HIS A 225 8.53 10.69 2.14
N HIS A 226 9.02 11.80 2.72
CA HIS A 226 9.11 11.98 4.18
C HIS A 226 7.84 11.52 4.91
N TYR A 227 6.68 11.85 4.35
CA TYR A 227 5.38 11.53 4.91
C TYR A 227 4.59 10.46 4.12
N THR A 228 5.18 9.80 3.12
CA THR A 228 4.41 9.13 2.05
C THR A 228 4.87 7.70 1.70
N ASN A 229 6.04 7.24 2.16
CA ASN A 229 6.59 5.92 1.80
C ASN A 229 5.88 4.73 2.48
N TYR A 230 4.82 4.98 3.24
CA TYR A 230 4.21 4.00 4.13
C TYR A 230 3.28 2.99 3.46
N HIS A 231 2.99 3.14 2.17
CA HIS A 231 2.24 2.13 1.40
C HIS A 231 2.90 0.74 1.44
N LEU A 232 4.22 0.68 1.61
CA LEU A 232 4.94 -0.58 1.81
C LEU A 232 4.49 -1.29 3.10
N LEU A 233 4.18 -0.56 4.16
CA LEU A 233 3.80 -1.14 5.45
C LEU A 233 2.47 -1.88 5.38
N PHE A 234 1.52 -1.44 4.55
CA PHE A 234 0.29 -2.19 4.30
C PHE A 234 0.55 -3.52 3.57
N TYR A 235 1.52 -3.55 2.66
CA TYR A 235 1.94 -4.80 2.03
C TYR A 235 2.63 -5.73 3.04
N VAL A 236 3.55 -5.19 3.84
CA VAL A 236 4.23 -5.95 4.91
C VAL A 236 3.21 -6.51 5.90
N GLN A 237 2.24 -5.71 6.34
CA GLN A 237 1.18 -6.17 7.23
C GLN A 237 0.34 -7.28 6.59
N GLU A 238 -0.06 -7.14 5.32
CA GLU A 238 -0.82 -8.21 4.64
C GLU A 238 -0.02 -9.53 4.58
N LYS A 239 1.31 -9.46 4.41
CA LYS A 239 2.15 -10.66 4.25
C LYS A 239 2.65 -11.26 5.55
N GLU A 240 2.90 -10.44 6.55
CA GLU A 240 3.64 -10.83 7.75
C GLU A 240 2.86 -10.56 9.05
N GLY A 241 1.70 -9.91 8.95
CA GLY A 241 0.93 -9.42 10.08
C GLY A 241 1.52 -8.14 10.69
N PHE A 242 0.71 -7.46 11.51
CA PHE A 242 1.12 -6.20 12.12
C PHE A 242 2.31 -6.37 13.08
N ASP A 243 2.43 -7.52 13.76
CA ASP A 243 3.55 -7.82 14.67
C ASP A 243 4.91 -7.68 13.96
N PHE A 244 5.00 -7.97 12.66
CA PHE A 244 6.25 -7.77 11.93
C PHE A 244 6.67 -6.30 11.88
N THR A 245 5.72 -5.37 11.71
CA THR A 245 6.01 -3.93 11.76
C THR A 245 6.47 -3.51 13.15
N ARG A 246 5.89 -4.08 14.21
CA ARG A 246 6.34 -3.89 15.60
C ARG A 246 7.78 -4.39 15.78
N ARG A 247 8.07 -5.62 15.32
CA ARG A 247 9.39 -6.24 15.39
C ARG A 247 10.45 -5.46 14.63
N MET A 248 10.10 -4.82 13.50
CA MET A 248 11.02 -3.91 12.82
C MET A 248 11.56 -2.82 13.76
N TRP A 249 10.73 -2.26 14.63
CA TRP A 249 11.18 -1.30 15.63
C TRP A 249 11.89 -1.95 16.82
N ALA A 250 11.25 -2.97 17.41
CA ALA A 250 11.72 -3.62 18.64
C ALA A 250 13.04 -4.38 18.46
N GLU A 251 13.34 -4.85 17.26
CA GLU A 251 14.55 -5.60 16.93
C GLU A 251 15.50 -4.82 16.00
N SER A 252 15.25 -3.53 15.77
CA SER A 252 16.14 -2.67 14.95
C SER A 252 17.53 -2.56 15.57
N LYS A 253 18.55 -2.43 14.72
CA LYS A 253 19.92 -2.11 15.14
C LYS A 253 20.18 -0.60 15.01
N ASN A 254 21.17 -0.10 15.75
CA ASN A 254 21.54 1.31 15.70
C ASN A 254 21.89 1.74 14.26
N GLN A 255 21.17 2.73 13.76
CA GLN A 255 21.31 3.27 12.39
C GLN A 255 21.07 2.26 11.25
N GLU A 256 20.29 1.20 11.49
CA GLU A 256 19.90 0.23 10.44
C GLU A 256 18.86 0.82 9.48
N HIS A 257 18.99 0.56 8.18
CA HIS A 257 17.97 0.96 7.23
C HIS A 257 16.70 0.10 7.38
N PRO A 258 15.47 0.66 7.33
CA PRO A 258 14.23 -0.11 7.49
C PRO A 258 14.12 -1.32 6.55
N LEU A 259 14.52 -1.17 5.29
CA LEU A 259 14.55 -2.30 4.33
C LEU A 259 15.60 -3.36 4.67
N GLU A 260 16.75 -2.98 5.24
CA GLU A 260 17.75 -3.95 5.72
C GLU A 260 17.26 -4.64 7.00
N THR A 261 16.46 -3.97 7.84
CA THR A 261 15.74 -4.62 8.94
C THR A 261 14.79 -5.69 8.43
N ILE A 262 13.96 -5.41 7.40
CA ILE A 262 13.08 -6.43 6.78
C ILE A 262 13.93 -7.62 6.29
N LYS A 263 14.96 -7.34 5.50
CA LYS A 263 15.86 -8.37 4.95
C LYS A 263 16.47 -9.24 6.05
N ARG A 264 16.99 -8.64 7.12
CA ARG A 264 17.56 -9.38 8.25
C ARG A 264 16.53 -10.21 8.98
N LEU A 265 15.38 -9.63 9.34
CA LEU A 265 14.33 -10.33 10.10
C LEU A 265 13.72 -11.49 9.31
N LYS A 266 13.72 -11.39 7.97
CA LYS A 266 13.28 -12.46 7.07
C LYS A 266 14.39 -13.45 6.70
N GLY A 267 15.65 -13.18 7.05
CA GLY A 267 16.80 -13.99 6.61
C GLY A 267 17.03 -13.95 5.10
N PHE A 268 16.61 -12.87 4.44
CA PHE A 268 16.71 -12.72 2.98
C PHE A 268 18.12 -12.36 2.53
N THR A 269 18.50 -12.92 1.39
CA THR A 269 19.49 -12.33 0.49
C THR A 269 18.99 -11.02 -0.11
N GLN A 270 19.86 -10.22 -0.74
CA GLN A 270 19.42 -8.99 -1.41
C GLN A 270 18.43 -9.28 -2.56
N GLU A 271 18.62 -10.39 -3.27
CA GLU A 271 17.76 -10.83 -4.37
C GLU A 271 16.34 -11.19 -3.86
N GLU A 272 16.26 -11.89 -2.73
CA GLU A 272 14.98 -12.23 -2.09
C GLU A 272 14.27 -10.99 -1.53
N LEU A 273 15.00 -10.03 -0.96
CA LEU A 273 14.42 -8.73 -0.58
C LEU A 273 13.81 -8.04 -1.82
N ASN A 274 14.53 -8.00 -2.94
CA ASN A 274 14.03 -7.38 -4.16
C ASN A 274 12.76 -8.11 -4.69
N ASN A 275 12.72 -9.43 -4.64
CA ASN A 275 11.57 -10.24 -5.05
C ASN A 275 10.36 -10.01 -4.11
N TYR A 276 10.61 -9.83 -2.82
CA TYR A 276 9.59 -9.48 -1.84
C TYR A 276 9.02 -8.09 -2.11
N LEU A 277 9.88 -7.08 -2.31
CA LEU A 277 9.46 -5.70 -2.56
C LEU A 277 8.77 -5.51 -3.93
N TRP A 278 9.03 -6.37 -4.91
CA TRP A 278 8.22 -6.42 -6.14
C TRP A 278 6.73 -6.61 -5.84
N GLY A 279 6.40 -7.42 -4.82
CA GLY A 279 5.03 -7.67 -4.41
C GLY A 279 4.27 -6.41 -4.00
N TYR A 280 4.99 -5.41 -3.50
CA TYR A 280 4.50 -4.07 -3.21
C TYR A 280 4.45 -3.17 -4.45
N ALA A 281 5.48 -3.22 -5.30
CA ALA A 281 5.57 -2.38 -6.49
C ALA A 281 4.44 -2.66 -7.49
N GLN A 282 4.13 -3.94 -7.75
CA GLN A 282 3.07 -4.33 -8.69
C GLN A 282 1.68 -3.85 -8.25
N ARG A 283 1.46 -3.53 -6.97
CA ARG A 283 0.17 -3.03 -6.44
C ARG A 283 -0.06 -1.55 -6.70
N GLN A 284 1.01 -0.78 -6.97
CA GLN A 284 0.91 0.69 -7.10
C GLN A 284 -0.01 1.21 -8.22
N PRO A 285 -0.14 0.56 -9.39
CA PRO A 285 -1.02 1.07 -10.46
C PRO A 285 -2.47 1.25 -10.02
N ALA A 286 -2.94 0.44 -9.06
CA ALA A 286 -4.33 0.40 -8.61
C ALA A 286 -4.49 0.59 -7.08
N PHE A 287 -3.39 0.83 -6.37
CA PHE A 287 -3.33 0.84 -4.90
C PHE A 287 -4.01 -0.40 -4.31
N ASP A 288 -3.59 -1.59 -4.73
CA ASP A 288 -4.23 -2.85 -4.34
C ASP A 288 -3.85 -3.27 -2.91
N TYR A 289 -4.49 -2.62 -1.93
CA TYR A 289 -4.33 -2.86 -0.51
C TYR A 289 -5.66 -3.27 0.10
N PRO A 290 -5.97 -4.58 0.12
CA PRO A 290 -7.27 -5.07 0.60
C PRO A 290 -7.37 -5.07 2.14
N ILE A 291 -6.34 -4.62 2.86
CA ILE A 291 -6.35 -4.52 4.31
C ILE A 291 -7.07 -3.23 4.75
N GLN A 292 -7.79 -3.26 5.87
CA GLN A 292 -8.50 -2.09 6.37
C GLN A 292 -8.03 -1.61 7.74
N TRP A 293 -7.82 -2.52 8.72
CA TRP A 293 -7.63 -2.12 10.13
C TRP A 293 -6.85 -3.10 11.01
N ASN A 294 -6.78 -4.36 10.62
CA ASN A 294 -6.12 -5.48 11.30
C ASN A 294 -5.55 -6.38 10.20
N ASP A 295 -5.03 -7.55 10.57
CA ASP A 295 -4.51 -8.52 9.60
C ASP A 295 -5.62 -9.20 8.74
N GLN A 296 -6.86 -8.69 8.77
CA GLN A 296 -7.97 -9.22 7.97
C GLN A 296 -8.10 -8.49 6.62
N ILE A 297 -8.21 -9.31 5.59
CA ILE A 297 -8.48 -8.90 4.20
C ILE A 297 -9.95 -8.50 4.08
N ASN A 298 -10.23 -7.27 3.66
CA ASN A 298 -11.56 -6.73 3.36
C ASN A 298 -11.59 -6.19 1.92
N THR A 299 -12.19 -6.88 0.96
CA THR A 299 -12.19 -6.42 -0.44
C THR A 299 -13.20 -5.29 -0.73
N ALA A 300 -14.17 -5.05 0.15
CA ALA A 300 -15.28 -4.12 -0.09
C ALA A 300 -14.99 -2.70 0.40
N ASN A 301 -14.37 -2.55 1.57
CA ASN A 301 -14.00 -1.28 2.17
C ASN A 301 -12.59 -1.42 2.74
N ASN A 302 -11.56 -1.11 1.97
CA ASN A 302 -10.16 -1.22 2.39
C ASN A 302 -9.38 0.07 2.18
N PHE A 303 -8.13 0.06 2.64
CA PHE A 303 -7.20 1.16 2.43
C PHE A 303 -7.02 1.47 0.95
N GLY A 304 -6.89 0.45 0.10
CA GLY A 304 -6.76 0.61 -1.34
C GLY A 304 -7.93 1.37 -1.98
N LYS A 305 -9.17 1.02 -1.62
CA LYS A 305 -10.37 1.74 -2.05
C LYS A 305 -10.36 3.19 -1.58
N THR A 306 -9.89 3.44 -0.37
CA THR A 306 -9.82 4.80 0.18
C THR A 306 -8.79 5.64 -0.59
N ILE A 307 -7.59 5.12 -0.83
CA ILE A 307 -6.58 5.79 -1.67
C ILE A 307 -7.13 6.05 -3.07
N ARG A 308 -7.77 5.06 -3.72
CA ARG A 308 -8.38 5.24 -5.05
C ARG A 308 -9.43 6.34 -5.04
N SER A 309 -10.28 6.41 -4.01
CA SER A 309 -11.29 7.46 -3.86
C SER A 309 -10.65 8.84 -3.78
N VAL A 310 -9.59 8.99 -2.99
CA VAL A 310 -8.88 10.28 -2.89
C VAL A 310 -8.16 10.61 -4.20
N TYR A 311 -7.50 9.63 -4.83
CA TYR A 311 -6.89 9.80 -6.14
C TYR A 311 -7.90 10.33 -7.18
N GLN A 312 -9.14 9.82 -7.20
CA GLN A 312 -10.18 10.37 -8.08
C GLN A 312 -10.55 11.82 -7.71
N SER A 313 -10.62 12.16 -6.43
CA SER A 313 -10.84 13.54 -5.98
C SER A 313 -9.72 14.48 -6.45
N ILE A 314 -8.45 14.08 -6.28
CA ILE A 314 -7.28 14.84 -6.75
C ILE A 314 -7.35 15.00 -8.27
N LYS A 315 -7.60 13.92 -9.01
CA LYS A 315 -7.70 13.94 -10.47
C LYS A 315 -8.77 14.92 -10.97
N ASN A 316 -9.90 15.03 -10.26
CA ASN A 316 -11.00 15.90 -10.66
C ASN A 316 -10.80 17.36 -10.25
N ASN A 317 -10.30 17.60 -9.03
CA ASN A 317 -10.26 18.93 -8.42
C ASN A 317 -8.90 19.61 -8.55
N MET A 318 -7.82 18.83 -8.54
CA MET A 318 -6.44 19.31 -8.60
C MET A 318 -5.59 18.44 -9.56
N PRO A 319 -6.02 18.29 -10.83
CA PRO A 319 -5.41 17.38 -11.80
C PRO A 319 -3.94 17.61 -12.06
N ARG A 320 -3.43 18.80 -11.73
CA ARG A 320 -1.99 19.03 -11.68
C ARG A 320 -1.30 17.91 -10.92
N TYR A 321 -1.71 17.57 -9.68
CA TYR A 321 -0.98 16.64 -8.82
C TYR A 321 -0.90 15.19 -9.31
N VAL A 322 -1.53 14.86 -10.45
CA VAL A 322 -1.42 13.55 -11.11
C VAL A 322 -0.56 13.60 -12.38
N SER A 323 0.10 14.71 -12.70
CA SER A 323 0.85 14.92 -13.95
C SER A 323 2.03 13.96 -14.14
N ARG A 324 2.62 13.47 -13.05
CA ARG A 324 3.75 12.55 -13.03
C ARG A 324 3.36 11.12 -12.65
N GLN A 325 2.07 10.81 -12.65
CA GLN A 325 1.58 9.49 -12.22
C GLN A 325 2.07 8.33 -13.10
N PHE A 326 2.38 8.60 -14.36
CA PHE A 326 2.80 7.61 -15.33
C PHE A 326 4.14 8.00 -15.95
N THR A 327 4.97 7.00 -16.15
CA THR A 327 6.28 7.13 -16.78
C THR A 327 6.12 7.33 -18.28
N LEU A 328 6.71 8.41 -18.79
CA LEU A 328 6.78 8.67 -20.24
C LEU A 328 8.12 8.18 -20.78
N LEU A 329 8.08 7.25 -21.72
CA LEU A 329 9.29 6.71 -22.35
C LEU A 329 9.76 7.62 -23.49
N THR A 330 11.07 7.64 -23.72
CA THR A 330 11.66 8.32 -24.87
C THR A 330 11.83 7.31 -26.00
N LYS A 331 11.37 7.65 -27.21
CA LYS A 331 11.53 6.78 -28.39
C LYS A 331 12.98 6.84 -28.89
N VAL A 332 13.56 5.69 -29.19
CA VAL A 332 14.89 5.63 -29.81
C VAL A 332 14.80 6.17 -31.24
N ALA A 333 15.68 7.11 -31.58
CA ALA A 333 15.68 7.76 -32.89
C ALA A 333 15.82 6.74 -34.03
N GLY A 334 15.02 6.92 -35.09
CA GLY A 334 15.01 6.03 -36.25
C GLY A 334 14.25 4.71 -36.05
N THR A 335 13.59 4.50 -34.90
CA THR A 335 12.79 3.29 -34.63
C THR A 335 11.30 3.61 -34.56
N THR A 336 10.46 2.60 -34.76
CA THR A 336 9.00 2.71 -34.64
C THR A 336 8.47 2.23 -33.29
N ASP A 337 9.23 1.39 -32.59
CA ASP A 337 8.75 0.56 -31.49
C ASP A 337 9.78 0.34 -30.37
N GLN A 338 10.95 0.99 -30.43
CA GLN A 338 11.97 0.92 -29.38
C GLN A 338 11.97 2.21 -28.56
N TYR A 339 11.98 2.05 -27.25
CA TYR A 339 11.84 3.11 -26.26
C TYR A 339 12.81 2.90 -25.10
N TYR A 340 13.15 3.95 -24.37
CA TYR A 340 14.00 3.90 -23.19
C TYR A 340 13.54 4.87 -22.11
N THR A 341 13.93 4.61 -20.86
CA THR A 341 13.83 5.62 -19.80
C THR A 341 15.03 6.55 -19.88
N ASN A 342 14.78 7.84 -20.11
CA ASN A 342 15.82 8.85 -19.96
C ASN A 342 16.20 9.01 -18.47
N ASP A 343 17.20 9.83 -18.20
CA ASP A 343 17.73 10.07 -16.86
C ASP A 343 16.69 10.60 -15.85
N ASP A 344 15.63 11.26 -16.33
CA ASP A 344 14.54 11.76 -15.48
C ASP A 344 13.62 10.62 -15.03
N TRP A 345 13.31 9.70 -15.92
CA TRP A 345 12.38 8.61 -15.63
C TRP A 345 13.02 7.35 -15.09
N ALA A 346 14.34 7.19 -15.26
CA ALA A 346 15.08 6.06 -14.76
C ALA A 346 14.83 5.89 -13.25
N PRO A 347 14.28 4.73 -12.81
CA PRO A 347 13.95 4.51 -11.42
C PRO A 347 15.23 4.44 -10.58
N GLN A 348 15.19 5.08 -9.42
CA GLN A 348 16.25 5.07 -8.41
C GLN A 348 16.04 3.93 -7.42
N ASP A 349 17.04 3.57 -6.61
CA ASP A 349 16.99 2.46 -5.65
C ASP A 349 15.63 2.22 -4.96
N TYR A 350 14.99 1.09 -5.30
CA TYR A 350 13.67 0.67 -4.80
C TYR A 350 12.49 1.57 -5.22
N GLY A 351 12.72 2.45 -6.19
CA GLY A 351 11.71 3.22 -6.91
C GLY A 351 11.15 2.43 -8.09
N MET A 352 10.04 2.92 -8.63
CA MET A 352 9.30 2.24 -9.69
C MET A 352 8.73 3.16 -10.76
N ASN A 353 8.61 2.60 -11.95
CA ASN A 353 7.88 3.16 -13.07
C ASN A 353 6.55 2.43 -13.28
N ILE A 354 5.53 3.18 -13.68
CA ILE A 354 4.22 2.67 -14.08
C ILE A 354 3.95 3.19 -15.48
N ILE A 355 3.87 2.30 -16.45
CA ILE A 355 3.74 2.63 -17.87
C ILE A 355 2.39 2.07 -18.36
N PRO A 356 1.37 2.92 -18.57
CA PRO A 356 0.19 2.50 -19.31
C PRO A 356 0.58 2.05 -20.71
N LEU A 357 0.05 0.91 -21.12
CA LEU A 357 0.21 0.38 -22.47
C LEU A 357 -1.15 0.43 -23.16
N TYR A 358 -1.18 0.95 -24.37
CA TYR A 358 -2.37 1.09 -25.20
C TYR A 358 -2.32 0.05 -26.31
N PRO A 359 -3.01 -1.10 -26.16
CA PRO A 359 -2.93 -2.16 -27.14
C PRO A 359 -3.56 -1.74 -28.47
N THR A 360 -2.90 -2.07 -29.58
CA THR A 360 -3.33 -1.72 -30.94
C THR A 360 -4.13 -2.84 -31.60
N CYS A 361 -4.19 -4.02 -30.98
CA CYS A 361 -4.98 -5.15 -31.46
C CYS A 361 -6.48 -4.85 -31.40
N ALA A 362 -7.20 -5.29 -32.43
CA ALA A 362 -8.63 -5.05 -32.59
C ALA A 362 -9.48 -6.08 -31.82
N GLU A 363 -8.90 -7.25 -31.53
CA GLU A 363 -9.56 -8.35 -30.85
C GLU A 363 -9.90 -8.01 -29.38
N THR A 364 -10.79 -8.79 -28.78
CA THR A 364 -11.09 -8.69 -27.35
C THR A 364 -9.88 -9.10 -26.50
N GLN A 365 -9.12 -10.08 -26.95
CA GLN A 365 -7.88 -10.53 -26.31
C GLN A 365 -6.71 -9.74 -26.90
N LYS A 366 -6.30 -8.68 -26.21
CA LYS A 366 -5.27 -7.76 -26.70
C LYS A 366 -3.93 -8.10 -26.10
N LYS A 367 -3.17 -8.93 -26.82
CA LYS A 367 -1.81 -9.31 -26.41
C LYS A 367 -0.85 -8.14 -26.57
N VAL A 368 -0.02 -7.93 -25.56
CA VAL A 368 1.12 -7.03 -25.59
C VAL A 368 2.39 -7.82 -25.34
N THR A 369 3.44 -7.55 -26.12
CA THR A 369 4.74 -8.21 -26.00
C THR A 369 5.85 -7.17 -25.93
N ILE A 370 6.78 -7.34 -25.00
CA ILE A 370 7.95 -6.47 -24.83
C ILE A 370 9.25 -7.27 -24.94
N LYS A 371 10.31 -6.63 -25.44
CA LYS A 371 11.71 -7.00 -25.21
C LYS A 371 12.27 -6.01 -24.20
N PHE A 372 12.67 -6.48 -23.02
CA PHE A 372 13.27 -5.68 -21.97
C PHE A 372 14.78 -5.85 -21.97
N LYS A 373 15.51 -4.74 -21.82
CA LYS A 373 16.96 -4.76 -21.60
C LYS A 373 17.41 -3.64 -20.65
N GLY A 374 18.10 -3.98 -19.57
CA GLY A 374 18.62 -3.01 -18.62
C GLY A 374 20.03 -2.50 -18.93
N HIS A 375 20.30 -1.21 -18.70
CA HIS A 375 21.64 -0.62 -18.83
C HIS A 375 22.48 -0.84 -17.56
N THR A 376 22.99 -2.06 -17.39
CA THR A 376 23.81 -2.41 -16.20
C THR A 376 25.11 -1.61 -16.09
N GLU A 377 25.64 -1.14 -17.21
CA GLU A 377 26.86 -0.35 -17.32
C GLU A 377 26.79 0.98 -16.54
N VAL A 378 25.59 1.52 -16.34
CA VAL A 378 25.35 2.78 -15.61
C VAL A 378 25.73 2.66 -14.14
N ASN A 379 25.53 1.47 -13.55
CA ASN A 379 25.89 1.12 -12.18
C ASN A 379 26.19 -0.39 -12.10
N THR A 380 27.40 -0.81 -12.51
CA THR A 380 27.76 -2.23 -12.75
C THR A 380 27.57 -3.16 -11.54
N ILE A 381 27.71 -2.63 -10.32
CA ILE A 381 27.58 -3.41 -9.08
C ILE A 381 26.12 -3.45 -8.61
N GLN A 382 25.41 -2.32 -8.68
CA GLN A 382 24.11 -2.16 -8.04
C GLN A 382 22.93 -2.41 -8.99
N ALA A 383 23.04 -2.10 -10.28
CA ALA A 383 21.88 -2.09 -11.18
C ALA A 383 21.20 -3.46 -11.31
N GLY A 384 19.88 -3.43 -11.14
CA GLY A 384 18.99 -4.58 -11.29
C GLY A 384 17.53 -4.13 -11.41
N TRP A 385 16.68 -4.99 -11.98
CA TRP A 385 15.28 -4.69 -12.24
C TRP A 385 14.38 -5.88 -11.93
N ARG A 386 13.12 -5.58 -11.60
CA ARG A 386 11.97 -6.48 -11.71
C ARG A 386 10.92 -5.83 -12.57
N TYR A 387 10.26 -6.60 -13.40
CA TYR A 387 9.18 -6.08 -14.22
C TYR A 387 8.08 -7.11 -14.45
N GLY A 388 6.91 -6.61 -14.84
CA GLY A 388 5.71 -7.41 -15.03
C GLY A 388 4.50 -6.53 -15.35
N PHE A 389 3.42 -7.17 -15.74
CA PHE A 389 2.19 -6.53 -16.18
C PHE A 389 1.11 -6.58 -15.10
N VAL A 390 0.26 -5.56 -15.10
CA VAL A 390 -0.90 -5.45 -14.21
C VAL A 390 -2.11 -5.05 -15.04
N THR A 391 -3.20 -5.79 -14.96
CA THR A 391 -4.48 -5.40 -15.57
C THR A 391 -5.44 -4.90 -14.52
N THR A 392 -6.28 -3.93 -14.89
CA THR A 392 -7.32 -3.38 -13.99
C THR A 392 -8.70 -3.45 -14.63
N LYS A 393 -9.72 -3.56 -13.79
CA LYS A 393 -11.13 -3.43 -14.17
C LYS A 393 -11.52 -1.97 -14.36
N ALA A 394 -12.74 -1.72 -14.84
CA ALA A 394 -13.27 -0.39 -15.07
C ALA A 394 -13.35 0.48 -13.80
N ASP A 395 -13.54 -0.14 -12.63
CA ASP A 395 -13.56 0.54 -11.33
C ASP A 395 -12.14 0.87 -10.78
N GLY A 396 -11.10 0.55 -11.54
CA GLY A 396 -9.70 0.76 -11.18
C GLY A 396 -9.13 -0.25 -10.19
N THR A 397 -9.87 -1.30 -9.83
CA THR A 397 -9.32 -2.41 -9.04
C THR A 397 -8.46 -3.33 -9.92
N VAL A 398 -7.51 -4.03 -9.30
CA VAL A 398 -6.71 -5.02 -10.02
C VAL A 398 -7.61 -6.16 -10.48
N SER A 399 -7.40 -6.57 -11.72
CA SER A 399 -7.92 -7.82 -12.27
C SER A 399 -6.91 -8.93 -12.05
N ARG A 400 -5.70 -8.79 -12.63
CA ARG A 400 -4.66 -9.83 -12.58
C ARG A 400 -3.25 -9.21 -12.61
N TYR A 401 -2.30 -9.97 -12.06
CA TYR A 401 -0.86 -9.74 -12.17
C TYR A 401 -0.26 -10.77 -13.13
N SER A 402 0.75 -10.39 -13.93
CA SER A 402 1.58 -11.36 -14.63
C SER A 402 2.56 -12.03 -13.67
N THR A 403 3.35 -12.99 -14.17
CA THR A 403 4.57 -13.40 -13.48
C THR A 403 5.53 -12.21 -13.37
N MET A 404 6.41 -12.25 -12.38
CA MET A 404 7.56 -11.33 -12.29
C MET A 404 8.68 -11.82 -13.22
N TYR A 405 9.38 -10.89 -13.85
CA TYR A 405 10.59 -11.12 -14.63
C TYR A 405 11.76 -10.37 -13.97
N SER A 406 12.96 -10.97 -14.01
CA SER A 406 14.16 -10.45 -13.31
C SER A 406 15.42 -10.38 -14.18
N THR A 407 15.34 -10.81 -15.44
CA THR A 407 16.46 -10.82 -16.40
C THR A 407 16.05 -10.13 -17.69
N ASP A 408 17.02 -9.66 -18.47
CA ASP A 408 16.78 -9.23 -19.85
C ASP A 408 16.06 -10.34 -20.63
N GLY A 409 15.10 -9.97 -21.47
CA GLY A 409 14.33 -10.96 -22.22
C GLY A 409 12.99 -10.47 -22.73
N GLU A 410 12.19 -11.42 -23.21
CA GLU A 410 10.85 -11.17 -23.73
C GLU A 410 9.79 -11.48 -22.69
N ALA A 411 8.78 -10.64 -22.61
CA ALA A 411 7.62 -10.86 -21.75
C ALA A 411 6.35 -10.49 -22.50
N SER A 412 5.27 -11.22 -22.24
CA SER A 412 3.97 -10.98 -22.87
C SER A 412 2.84 -11.09 -21.87
N PHE A 413 1.80 -10.28 -22.09
CA PHE A 413 0.58 -10.36 -21.29
C PHE A 413 -0.62 -9.90 -22.11
N THR A 414 -1.80 -10.46 -21.82
CA THR A 414 -3.01 -10.23 -22.60
C THR A 414 -4.05 -9.52 -21.75
N LEU A 415 -4.50 -8.37 -22.25
CA LEU A 415 -5.66 -7.65 -21.73
C LEU A 415 -6.94 -8.29 -22.29
N ASP A 416 -7.82 -8.75 -21.40
CA ASP A 416 -9.16 -9.18 -21.78
C ASP A 416 -10.11 -7.99 -21.79
N ALA A 417 -10.29 -7.36 -22.94
CA ALA A 417 -11.13 -6.18 -23.10
C ALA A 417 -12.63 -6.41 -22.80
N ALA A 418 -13.08 -7.66 -22.58
CA ALA A 418 -14.45 -7.93 -22.12
C ALA A 418 -14.63 -7.64 -20.63
N THR A 419 -13.58 -7.79 -19.82
CA THR A 419 -13.66 -7.72 -18.35
C THR A 419 -12.66 -6.73 -17.74
N GLU A 420 -11.65 -6.31 -18.51
CA GLU A 420 -10.55 -5.46 -18.10
C GLU A 420 -10.52 -4.17 -18.95
N SER A 421 -10.01 -3.09 -18.36
CA SER A 421 -10.00 -1.76 -18.99
C SER A 421 -8.61 -1.22 -19.28
N ASN A 422 -7.61 -1.57 -18.46
CA ASN A 422 -6.25 -1.07 -18.63
C ASN A 422 -5.23 -2.18 -18.42
N ILE A 423 -4.10 -2.07 -19.10
CA ILE A 423 -2.89 -2.87 -18.88
C ILE A 423 -1.71 -1.91 -18.63
N TYR A 424 -0.95 -2.19 -17.59
CA TYR A 424 0.24 -1.43 -17.21
C TYR A 424 1.46 -2.35 -17.22
N LEU A 425 2.59 -1.85 -17.67
CA LEU A 425 3.90 -2.41 -17.36
C LEU A 425 4.45 -1.69 -16.13
N VAL A 426 4.80 -2.45 -15.10
CA VAL A 426 5.49 -1.95 -13.92
C VAL A 426 6.95 -2.37 -14.01
N VAL A 427 7.86 -1.42 -13.83
CA VAL A 427 9.30 -1.68 -13.74
C VAL A 427 9.81 -1.15 -12.41
N TYR A 428 10.30 -2.05 -11.58
CA TYR A 428 10.84 -1.79 -10.26
C TYR A 428 12.36 -1.90 -10.29
N SER A 429 13.04 -0.88 -9.77
CA SER A 429 14.49 -0.94 -9.55
C SER A 429 14.81 -1.87 -8.38
N ALA A 430 15.64 -2.87 -8.64
CA ALA A 430 15.97 -3.94 -7.70
C ALA A 430 17.49 -3.96 -7.50
N PRO A 431 18.04 -3.07 -6.64
CA PRO A 431 19.47 -2.97 -6.49
C PRO A 431 20.07 -4.27 -5.91
N LYS A 432 21.15 -4.73 -6.52
CA LYS A 432 21.92 -5.92 -6.11
C LYS A 432 22.67 -5.72 -4.80
N VAL A 433 22.87 -4.47 -4.38
CA VAL A 433 23.48 -4.09 -3.11
C VAL A 433 22.74 -2.87 -2.56
N HIS A 434 22.33 -2.94 -1.29
CA HIS A 434 21.68 -1.83 -0.60
C HIS A 434 22.65 -0.65 -0.39
N VAL A 435 22.13 0.58 -0.49
CA VAL A 435 22.89 1.79 -0.22
C VAL A 435 22.08 2.75 0.66
N ASN A 436 22.71 3.22 1.74
CA ASN A 436 22.20 4.32 2.54
C ASN A 436 22.51 5.65 1.86
N TYR A 437 21.50 6.52 1.79
CA TYR A 437 21.64 7.87 1.28
C TYR A 437 21.42 8.86 2.43
N ASN A 438 22.31 9.86 2.52
CA ASN A 438 22.05 11.01 3.37
C ASN A 438 20.84 11.80 2.83
N MET A 439 20.24 12.64 3.67
CA MET A 439 19.14 13.49 3.27
C MET A 439 19.65 14.53 2.28
N ASP A 440 18.87 14.75 1.22
CA ASP A 440 19.16 15.75 0.19
C ASP A 440 20.59 15.64 -0.41
N VAL A 441 21.05 14.40 -0.68
CA VAL A 441 22.33 14.09 -1.38
C VAL A 441 22.45 14.67 -2.79
N GLY A 442 21.35 15.14 -3.37
CA GLY A 442 21.30 15.73 -4.71
C GLY A 442 21.12 14.70 -5.83
N TYR A 443 20.50 15.14 -6.92
CA TYR A 443 20.18 14.32 -8.09
C TYR A 443 21.40 13.60 -8.70
N PRO A 444 22.59 14.25 -8.88
CA PRO A 444 23.76 13.58 -9.47
C PRO A 444 24.30 12.40 -8.64
N LYS A 445 23.94 12.30 -7.36
CA LYS A 445 24.41 11.25 -6.44
C LYS A 445 23.38 10.16 -6.21
N GLN A 446 22.20 10.28 -6.81
CA GLN A 446 21.16 9.25 -6.78
C GLN A 446 21.45 8.23 -7.89
N ARG A 447 21.57 6.96 -7.53
CA ARG A 447 21.68 5.88 -8.52
C ARG A 447 20.38 5.77 -9.29
N ARG A 448 20.49 5.62 -10.60
CA ARG A 448 19.39 5.50 -11.55
C ARG A 448 19.65 4.31 -12.46
N TYR A 449 18.61 3.54 -12.73
CA TYR A 449 18.70 2.29 -13.48
C TYR A 449 17.89 2.38 -14.77
N PRO A 450 18.42 3.02 -15.83
CA PRO A 450 17.72 3.12 -17.09
C PRO A 450 17.62 1.77 -17.79
N TYR A 451 16.58 1.61 -18.59
CA TYR A 451 16.32 0.41 -19.39
C TYR A 451 15.66 0.77 -20.72
N GLU A 452 15.68 -0.18 -21.64
CA GLU A 452 14.99 -0.11 -22.92
C GLU A 452 13.90 -1.17 -23.07
N LEU A 453 12.91 -0.81 -23.89
CA LEU A 453 11.78 -1.61 -24.26
C LEU A 453 11.61 -1.58 -25.79
N LYS A 454 11.59 -2.74 -26.44
CA LYS A 454 10.90 -2.87 -27.73
C LYS A 454 9.48 -3.34 -27.46
N ILE A 455 8.46 -2.65 -27.98
CA ILE A 455 7.05 -2.92 -27.66
C ILE A 455 6.31 -3.29 -28.94
N ALA A 456 5.77 -4.51 -28.99
CA ALA A 456 4.86 -4.96 -30.04
C ALA A 456 3.41 -4.93 -29.55
N ASN A 457 2.49 -4.69 -30.50
CA ASN A 457 1.03 -4.72 -30.29
C ASN A 457 0.47 -3.70 -29.29
N ALA A 458 1.28 -2.73 -28.86
CA ALA A 458 0.86 -1.62 -28.04
C ALA A 458 1.79 -0.42 -28.24
N VAL A 459 1.32 0.76 -27.84
CA VAL A 459 2.15 1.95 -27.67
C VAL A 459 2.11 2.39 -26.19
N PRO A 460 3.23 2.91 -25.63
CA PRO A 460 3.23 3.42 -24.28
C PRO A 460 2.55 4.81 -24.19
N GLU A 461 2.21 5.24 -22.98
CA GLU A 461 1.73 6.61 -22.71
C GLU A 461 2.62 7.66 -23.38
N GLY A 462 1.98 8.59 -24.08
CA GLY A 462 2.63 9.63 -24.88
C GLY A 462 2.80 9.28 -26.36
N TYR A 463 2.38 8.09 -26.80
CA TYR A 463 2.47 7.65 -28.20
C TYR A 463 1.14 7.09 -28.76
N GLN A 464 0.08 7.05 -27.95
CA GLN A 464 -1.29 6.88 -28.45
C GLN A 464 -1.71 8.10 -29.29
N ALA A 465 -2.83 8.01 -30.01
CA ALA A 465 -3.35 9.16 -30.75
C ALA A 465 -3.46 10.40 -29.85
N ALA A 466 -2.99 11.55 -30.34
CA ALA A 466 -2.93 12.79 -29.55
C ALA A 466 -4.29 13.19 -28.95
N ALA A 467 -5.41 12.86 -29.60
CA ALA A 467 -6.76 13.07 -29.08
C ALA A 467 -7.01 12.32 -27.75
N ASP A 468 -6.48 11.10 -27.61
CA ASP A 468 -6.69 10.23 -26.46
C ASP A 468 -5.68 10.45 -25.33
N PHE A 469 -4.53 11.07 -25.60
CA PHE A 469 -3.58 11.46 -24.57
C PHE A 469 -4.22 12.34 -23.50
N ARG A 470 -4.17 11.89 -22.24
CA ARG A 470 -4.76 12.56 -21.06
C ARG A 470 -6.15 13.15 -21.32
N LYS A 471 -7.00 12.40 -22.02
CA LYS A 471 -8.34 12.83 -22.45
C LYS A 471 -9.20 13.43 -21.33
N PHE A 472 -9.05 12.94 -20.10
CA PHE A 472 -9.76 13.45 -18.93
C PHE A 472 -9.48 14.93 -18.59
N LEU A 473 -8.38 15.51 -19.09
CA LEU A 473 -8.06 16.93 -18.92
C LEU A 473 -8.72 17.84 -19.97
N LYS A 474 -9.27 17.27 -21.04
CA LYS A 474 -9.72 17.99 -22.24
C LYS A 474 -11.23 18.26 -22.20
N THR A 475 -11.67 19.06 -21.24
CA THR A 475 -13.08 19.42 -21.05
C THR A 475 -13.35 20.87 -21.48
N ASN A 476 -14.44 21.10 -22.24
CA ASN A 476 -14.87 22.43 -22.69
C ASN A 476 -13.74 23.24 -23.38
N GLY A 477 -13.33 22.79 -24.57
CA GLY A 477 -12.23 23.41 -25.31
C GLY A 477 -12.18 23.01 -26.78
N LYS A 478 -11.09 23.36 -27.45
CA LYS A 478 -10.88 23.15 -28.89
C LYS A 478 -9.42 22.89 -29.21
N ILE A 479 -9.15 22.44 -30.44
CA ILE A 479 -7.79 22.31 -30.95
C ILE A 479 -7.27 23.68 -31.40
N HIS A 480 -6.02 23.99 -31.05
CA HIS A 480 -5.34 25.21 -31.49
C HIS A 480 -4.89 25.08 -32.94
N SER A 481 -5.10 26.12 -33.75
CA SER A 481 -4.79 26.10 -35.18
C SER A 481 -3.28 26.02 -35.48
N ASN A 482 -2.44 26.46 -34.54
CA ASN A 482 -1.00 26.40 -34.66
C ASN A 482 -0.45 25.33 -33.71
N GLY A 483 -0.07 24.17 -34.26
CA GLY A 483 0.52 23.03 -33.57
C GLY A 483 -0.43 21.86 -33.24
N GLY A 484 -1.75 22.09 -33.20
CA GLY A 484 -2.74 21.01 -33.05
C GLY A 484 -2.98 20.50 -31.63
N GLY A 485 -2.42 21.15 -30.60
CA GLY A 485 -2.71 20.85 -29.20
C GLY A 485 -4.06 21.34 -28.71
N TRP A 486 -4.46 20.91 -27.52
CA TRP A 486 -5.78 21.23 -26.96
C TRP A 486 -5.74 22.49 -26.08
N ILE A 487 -6.72 23.37 -26.23
CA ILE A 487 -6.90 24.58 -25.42
C ILE A 487 -8.31 24.63 -24.81
N SER A 488 -8.42 24.97 -23.54
CA SER A 488 -9.69 25.20 -22.85
C SER A 488 -10.33 26.50 -23.30
N ASN A 489 -11.66 26.57 -23.26
CA ASN A 489 -12.42 27.80 -23.45
C ASN A 489 -12.13 28.86 -22.37
N ASN A 490 -11.52 28.46 -21.25
CA ASN A 490 -11.08 29.36 -20.19
C ASN A 490 -9.65 29.93 -20.42
N ALA A 491 -9.02 29.62 -21.55
CA ALA A 491 -7.70 30.13 -21.92
C ALA A 491 -7.79 31.12 -23.09
N SER A 492 -6.96 32.17 -23.07
CA SER A 492 -6.76 33.11 -24.17
C SER A 492 -5.40 32.82 -24.83
N VAL A 493 -5.42 32.16 -25.99
CA VAL A 493 -4.19 31.75 -26.69
C VAL A 493 -4.17 32.42 -28.07
N ALA A 494 -3.16 33.25 -28.33
CA ALA A 494 -3.00 33.92 -29.61
C ALA A 494 -2.61 32.95 -30.73
N SER A 495 -3.05 33.20 -31.97
CA SER A 495 -2.74 32.35 -33.13
C SER A 495 -1.24 32.21 -33.43
N THR A 496 -0.43 33.15 -32.96
CA THR A 496 1.04 33.14 -33.08
C THR A 496 1.72 32.14 -32.12
N VAL A 497 1.02 31.69 -31.08
CA VAL A 497 1.53 30.70 -30.11
C VAL A 497 1.50 29.31 -30.75
N TYR A 498 2.57 28.53 -30.57
CA TYR A 498 2.59 27.12 -30.97
C TYR A 498 2.17 26.23 -29.80
N VAL A 499 1.15 25.40 -29.98
CA VAL A 499 0.71 24.41 -28.99
C VAL A 499 0.80 23.03 -29.64
N GLY A 500 1.80 22.25 -29.25
CA GLY A 500 2.10 20.94 -29.86
C GLY A 500 0.97 19.91 -29.67
N PRO A 501 0.92 18.84 -30.48
CA PRO A 501 -0.24 17.93 -30.54
C PRO A 501 -0.64 17.30 -29.19
N TYR A 502 0.33 17.03 -28.32
CA TYR A 502 0.12 16.43 -27.00
C TYR A 502 0.04 17.46 -25.86
N ALA A 503 0.29 18.73 -26.16
CA ALA A 503 0.23 19.81 -25.17
C ALA A 503 -1.22 20.20 -24.83
N ILE A 504 -1.43 20.64 -23.59
CA ILE A 504 -2.75 20.97 -23.04
C ILE A 504 -2.69 22.34 -22.35
N VAL A 505 -3.53 23.29 -22.76
CA VAL A 505 -3.68 24.59 -22.07
C VAL A 505 -5.06 24.65 -21.42
N LYS A 506 -5.11 24.54 -20.09
CA LYS A 506 -6.34 24.57 -19.28
C LYS A 506 -6.79 25.97 -18.88
N GLY A 507 -5.89 26.96 -18.87
CA GLY A 507 -6.18 28.35 -18.49
C GLY A 507 -5.00 29.30 -18.74
N GLY A 508 -5.23 30.61 -18.61
CA GLY A 508 -4.21 31.66 -18.74
C GLY A 508 -4.26 32.44 -20.07
N THR A 509 -3.36 33.43 -20.21
CA THR A 509 -3.20 34.27 -21.42
C THR A 509 -1.82 34.06 -22.04
N LEU A 510 -1.77 33.53 -23.27
CA LEU A 510 -0.55 33.20 -24.01
C LEU A 510 -0.46 34.08 -25.27
N THR A 511 0.63 34.83 -25.44
CA THR A 511 0.85 35.77 -26.56
C THR A 511 2.29 35.74 -27.09
N GLY A 512 2.56 36.41 -28.21
CA GLY A 512 3.91 36.45 -28.81
C GLY A 512 4.26 35.15 -29.55
N SER A 513 5.52 34.73 -29.47
CA SER A 513 6.08 33.54 -30.13
C SER A 513 6.27 32.36 -29.16
N VAL A 514 5.44 32.28 -28.11
CA VAL A 514 5.47 31.20 -27.12
C VAL A 514 5.28 29.84 -27.78
N ARG A 515 6.01 28.83 -27.30
CA ARG A 515 5.91 27.43 -27.73
C ARG A 515 5.65 26.51 -26.54
N ILE A 516 4.57 25.74 -26.62
CA ILE A 516 4.26 24.64 -25.70
C ILE A 516 4.45 23.34 -26.47
N GLU A 517 5.41 22.51 -26.05
CA GLU A 517 5.86 21.31 -26.75
C GLU A 517 5.78 20.06 -25.87
N ASP A 518 6.04 18.90 -26.49
CA ASP A 518 5.97 17.58 -25.87
C ASP A 518 4.66 17.34 -25.12
N TYR A 519 4.73 17.01 -23.84
CA TYR A 519 3.61 16.60 -22.99
C TYR A 519 3.19 17.69 -21.99
N ALA A 520 3.67 18.93 -22.19
CA ALA A 520 3.48 20.03 -21.26
C ALA A 520 2.00 20.42 -21.10
N THR A 521 1.61 20.77 -19.86
CA THR A 521 0.25 21.22 -19.51
C THR A 521 0.29 22.56 -18.78
N VAL A 522 -0.44 23.57 -19.23
CA VAL A 522 -0.51 24.90 -18.58
C VAL A 522 -1.87 25.11 -17.92
N GLU A 523 -1.92 25.51 -16.65
CA GLU A 523 -3.19 25.68 -15.89
C GLU A 523 -3.58 27.15 -15.60
N GLY A 524 -2.66 28.12 -15.70
CA GLY A 524 -2.98 29.55 -15.55
C GLY A 524 -1.78 30.50 -15.65
N GLY A 525 -2.04 31.83 -15.63
CA GLY A 525 -1.03 32.89 -15.67
C GLY A 525 -0.89 33.63 -17.01
N ASN A 526 0.04 34.60 -17.09
CA ASN A 526 0.36 35.36 -18.30
C ASN A 526 1.71 34.90 -18.90
N ILE A 527 1.72 34.41 -20.14
CA ILE A 527 2.96 33.93 -20.80
C ILE A 527 3.12 34.69 -22.12
N SER A 528 4.27 35.33 -22.32
CA SER A 528 4.49 36.20 -23.49
C SER A 528 5.95 36.17 -23.98
N GLY A 529 6.23 36.81 -25.11
CA GLY A 529 7.57 36.84 -25.72
C GLY A 529 7.92 35.53 -26.44
N SER A 530 9.13 35.00 -26.21
CA SER A 530 9.71 33.81 -26.87
C SER A 530 9.86 32.59 -25.95
N ALA A 531 9.01 32.44 -24.92
CA ALA A 531 9.13 31.33 -23.95
C ALA A 531 8.92 29.94 -24.58
N LEU A 532 9.71 28.94 -24.15
CA LEU A 532 9.58 27.54 -24.57
C LEU A 532 9.29 26.64 -23.35
N ILE A 533 8.13 25.98 -23.35
CA ILE A 533 7.71 25.05 -22.29
C ILE A 533 7.61 23.66 -22.91
N LYS A 534 8.41 22.70 -22.46
CA LYS A 534 8.53 21.35 -23.05
C LYS A 534 8.72 20.26 -21.99
N GLY A 535 8.90 19.00 -22.38
CA GLY A 535 9.04 17.87 -21.45
C GLY A 535 7.74 17.51 -20.72
N ASN A 536 7.79 17.34 -19.39
CA ASN A 536 6.62 16.98 -18.56
C ASN A 536 6.10 18.12 -17.67
N ALA A 537 6.31 19.37 -18.10
CA ALA A 537 6.04 20.55 -17.28
C ALA A 537 4.54 20.78 -17.03
N TYR A 538 4.18 21.15 -15.79
CA TYR A 538 2.97 21.93 -15.50
C TYR A 538 3.36 23.16 -14.65
N VAL A 539 2.64 24.29 -14.74
CA VAL A 539 2.97 25.52 -13.98
C VAL A 539 1.71 26.24 -13.51
N TYR A 540 1.64 26.65 -12.23
CA TYR A 540 0.49 27.34 -11.61
C TYR A 540 0.89 28.52 -10.70
N ASN A 541 1.20 29.69 -11.28
CA ASN A 541 0.60 31.03 -11.04
C ASN A 541 1.53 32.10 -11.68
N ALA A 542 1.84 31.92 -12.97
CA ALA A 542 3.03 32.46 -13.63
C ALA A 542 2.87 33.86 -14.27
N THR A 543 3.94 34.66 -14.36
CA THR A 543 4.14 35.62 -15.46
C THR A 543 5.54 35.46 -16.09
N ILE A 544 5.66 34.94 -17.32
CA ILE A 544 6.98 34.62 -17.93
C ILE A 544 7.17 35.37 -19.26
N SER A 545 8.28 36.11 -19.44
CA SER A 545 8.66 36.71 -20.74
C SER A 545 10.16 36.63 -21.08
N GLY A 546 10.42 35.77 -22.10
CA GLY A 546 11.52 35.54 -23.08
C GLY A 546 12.97 35.55 -22.61
N ASN A 547 13.72 34.44 -22.45
CA ASN A 547 13.63 33.01 -22.87
C ASN A 547 13.69 31.95 -21.71
N ALA A 548 12.58 31.47 -21.13
CA ALA A 548 12.61 30.34 -20.17
C ALA A 548 12.53 28.94 -20.84
N LEU A 549 13.12 27.90 -20.22
CA LEU A 549 13.02 26.48 -20.61
C LEU A 549 12.96 25.55 -19.36
N ILE A 550 11.81 24.99 -19.00
CA ILE A 550 11.64 24.16 -17.79
C ILE A 550 11.61 22.67 -18.19
N GLU A 551 12.53 21.83 -17.71
CA GLU A 551 12.89 20.53 -18.32
C GLU A 551 12.97 19.35 -17.33
N GLY A 552 12.96 18.12 -17.88
CA GLY A 552 12.79 16.87 -17.13
C GLY A 552 11.37 16.72 -16.58
N ASN A 553 11.16 16.06 -15.43
CA ASN A 553 9.79 15.81 -14.94
C ASN A 553 9.15 16.99 -14.21
N ALA A 554 9.22 18.18 -14.81
CA ALA A 554 9.02 19.47 -14.14
C ALA A 554 7.61 19.80 -13.62
N TRP A 555 7.56 20.61 -12.56
CA TRP A 555 6.36 21.05 -11.85
C TRP A 555 6.64 22.44 -11.22
N MET A 556 5.76 23.45 -11.24
CA MET A 556 5.99 24.75 -10.56
C MET A 556 4.69 25.40 -10.04
N GLU A 557 4.60 25.85 -8.78
CA GLU A 557 3.38 26.49 -8.21
C GLU A 557 3.70 27.84 -7.51
N GLY A 558 3.30 28.99 -8.09
CA GLY A 558 3.56 30.41 -7.74
C GLY A 558 4.69 31.03 -8.58
N GLY A 559 4.52 32.15 -9.33
CA GLY A 559 5.49 32.47 -10.40
C GLY A 559 5.79 33.92 -10.83
N SER A 560 6.98 34.11 -11.44
CA SER A 560 7.31 34.90 -12.65
C SER A 560 8.66 34.41 -13.18
N VAL A 561 9.00 34.45 -14.47
CA VAL A 561 10.35 34.14 -15.00
C VAL A 561 10.68 35.04 -16.18
N THR A 562 11.77 35.81 -16.20
CA THR A 562 12.11 36.61 -17.40
C THR A 562 13.58 36.45 -17.82
N ASN A 563 13.86 36.53 -19.11
CA ASN A 563 15.16 36.34 -19.79
C ASN A 563 15.91 34.99 -19.91
N THR A 564 16.41 34.25 -18.92
CA THR A 564 16.63 32.80 -19.17
C THR A 564 16.62 31.97 -17.90
N ALA A 565 15.54 31.27 -17.52
CA ALA A 565 15.65 30.21 -16.51
C ALA A 565 15.61 28.82 -17.16
N ASN A 566 16.54 27.93 -16.78
CA ASN A 566 16.56 26.54 -17.26
C ASN A 566 16.65 25.52 -16.10
N LEU A 567 15.51 24.92 -15.71
CA LEU A 567 15.36 23.95 -14.60
C LEU A 567 15.43 22.52 -15.14
N LYS A 568 16.24 21.61 -14.58
CA LYS A 568 16.61 20.33 -15.24
C LYS A 568 16.52 19.13 -14.29
N GLY A 569 16.47 17.89 -14.79
CA GLY A 569 16.30 16.72 -13.92
C GLY A 569 14.85 16.56 -13.45
N ASN A 570 14.59 15.85 -12.35
CA ASN A 570 13.22 15.51 -11.94
C ASN A 570 12.39 16.65 -11.28
N ALA A 571 12.14 17.72 -12.02
CA ALA A 571 11.72 19.04 -11.54
C ALA A 571 10.30 19.16 -10.82
N MET A 572 10.08 20.03 -9.81
CA MET A 572 9.02 20.33 -8.82
C MET A 572 9.35 21.58 -7.95
N CYS A 573 9.03 22.82 -8.35
CA CYS A 573 9.27 24.09 -7.64
C CYS A 573 8.02 24.72 -6.98
N TRP A 574 8.15 25.47 -5.86
CA TRP A 574 7.01 26.07 -5.12
C TRP A 574 7.31 27.51 -4.63
N ALA A 575 6.36 28.43 -4.87
CA ALA A 575 6.20 29.85 -4.54
C ALA A 575 7.16 30.90 -5.18
N ALA A 576 7.50 30.77 -6.47
CA ALA A 576 8.65 31.41 -7.14
C ALA A 576 8.44 32.78 -7.84
N ASN A 577 9.55 33.50 -8.12
CA ASN A 577 9.76 34.54 -9.16
C ASN A 577 11.27 34.55 -9.55
N TYR A 578 11.66 34.50 -10.84
CA TYR A 578 13.06 34.45 -11.32
C TYR A 578 13.32 35.42 -12.50
N SER A 579 14.56 35.86 -12.77
CA SER A 579 14.87 36.74 -13.92
C SER A 579 16.34 36.70 -14.36
N GLY A 580 16.67 36.85 -15.64
CA GLY A 580 18.03 36.77 -16.20
C GLY A 580 18.49 35.33 -16.47
N ASN A 581 19.76 35.11 -16.83
CA ASN A 581 20.30 33.76 -17.06
C ASN A 581 20.47 32.97 -15.72
N VAL A 582 19.62 31.98 -15.46
CA VAL A 582 19.57 31.08 -14.30
C VAL A 582 19.52 29.61 -14.79
N ILE A 583 20.34 28.70 -14.27
CA ILE A 583 20.25 27.25 -14.54
C ILE A 583 20.09 26.50 -13.20
N VAL A 584 18.97 25.80 -13.04
CA VAL A 584 18.61 25.04 -11.83
C VAL A 584 18.59 23.55 -12.20
N GLY A 585 19.01 22.66 -11.30
CA GLY A 585 19.13 21.22 -11.59
C GLY A 585 18.65 20.31 -10.47
N GLY A 586 18.02 19.21 -10.88
CA GLY A 586 16.97 18.54 -10.12
C GLY A 586 15.79 19.49 -9.82
N ASP A 587 14.74 18.99 -9.14
CA ASP A 587 14.04 19.86 -8.20
C ASP A 587 13.82 19.17 -6.86
N ALA A 588 14.14 19.77 -5.73
CA ALA A 588 14.40 21.18 -5.38
C ALA A 588 13.17 22.03 -5.10
N GLU A 589 13.17 22.69 -3.94
CA GLU A 589 12.13 23.58 -3.43
C GLU A 589 12.87 24.87 -2.99
N VAL A 590 12.78 26.01 -3.70
CA VAL A 590 13.63 27.22 -3.47
C VAL A 590 12.82 28.53 -3.35
N GLY A 591 13.18 29.40 -2.38
CA GLY A 591 12.43 30.62 -1.99
C GLY A 591 12.92 31.99 -2.49
N SER A 592 14.17 32.17 -2.97
CA SER A 592 14.58 33.31 -3.83
C SER A 592 16.01 33.15 -4.36
N CYS A 593 16.21 33.11 -5.68
CA CYS A 593 17.53 33.20 -6.32
C CYS A 593 17.50 34.08 -7.57
N ALA A 594 18.36 35.11 -7.60
CA ALA A 594 18.40 36.10 -8.68
C ALA A 594 19.53 35.88 -9.71
N SER A 595 20.61 35.18 -9.36
CA SER A 595 21.73 34.83 -10.26
C SER A 595 22.61 33.69 -9.69
N GLY A 596 22.90 32.62 -10.45
CA GLY A 596 23.79 31.51 -10.02
C GLY A 596 23.46 30.11 -10.61
N VAL A 597 24.23 29.08 -10.26
CA VAL A 597 23.96 27.65 -10.54
C VAL A 597 23.55 26.94 -9.25
N TYR A 598 22.50 26.11 -9.31
CA TYR A 598 21.98 25.34 -8.19
C TYR A 598 21.68 23.90 -8.60
N MET A 599 22.34 22.92 -7.98
CA MET A 599 22.23 21.49 -8.36
C MET A 599 21.90 20.56 -7.17
N GLN A 600 21.84 21.08 -5.94
CA GLN A 600 21.54 20.34 -4.70
C GLN A 600 20.84 21.26 -3.68
N ALA A 601 19.87 20.73 -2.94
CA ALA A 601 19.17 21.51 -1.92
C ALA A 601 20.02 21.75 -0.66
N PRO A 602 20.03 22.96 -0.06
CA PRO A 602 20.75 23.19 1.18
C PRO A 602 20.27 22.25 2.29
N TYR A 603 21.21 21.54 2.87
CA TYR A 603 20.99 20.73 4.07
C TYR A 603 22.21 20.88 4.97
N TRP A 604 22.00 21.02 6.28
CA TRP A 604 23.08 21.34 7.21
C TRP A 604 24.25 20.33 7.21
N ARG A 605 24.03 19.09 6.77
CA ARG A 605 25.09 18.06 6.59
C ARG A 605 25.74 18.03 5.22
N ASN A 606 25.13 18.61 4.19
CA ASN A 606 25.68 18.58 2.82
C ASN A 606 26.53 19.80 2.47
N GLY A 607 26.58 20.82 3.35
CA GLY A 607 27.45 21.99 3.20
C GLY A 607 27.13 22.85 1.98
N ARG A 608 25.89 22.78 1.47
CA ARG A 608 25.40 23.58 0.35
C ARG A 608 24.64 24.82 0.85
N SER A 609 24.65 25.88 0.04
CA SER A 609 23.86 27.10 0.25
C SER A 609 23.06 27.43 -1.01
N ASP A 610 22.02 28.25 -0.88
CA ASP A 610 21.23 28.67 -2.03
C ASP A 610 22.11 29.45 -3.03
N CYS A 611 22.09 29.02 -4.28
CA CYS A 611 22.84 29.60 -5.40
C CYS A 611 24.34 29.79 -5.13
N ASP A 612 24.99 28.75 -4.58
CA ASP A 612 26.42 28.72 -4.21
C ASP A 612 27.45 28.87 -5.36
N GLY A 613 27.00 29.03 -6.61
CA GLY A 613 27.86 29.28 -7.77
C GLY A 613 28.67 28.06 -8.25
N LYS A 614 28.47 26.88 -7.66
CA LYS A 614 29.18 25.65 -8.06
C LYS A 614 28.60 25.10 -9.37
N GLY A 615 29.39 25.19 -10.44
CA GLY A 615 29.04 24.72 -11.78
C GLY A 615 29.09 23.19 -11.95
N ALA A 616 28.82 22.71 -13.17
CA ALA A 616 28.77 21.28 -13.49
C ALA A 616 30.09 20.52 -13.26
N THR A 617 31.22 21.22 -13.19
CA THR A 617 32.55 20.64 -12.96
C THR A 617 32.89 20.45 -11.48
N ASP A 618 32.06 20.96 -10.55
CA ASP A 618 32.25 20.69 -9.13
C ASP A 618 32.03 19.19 -8.84
N VAL A 619 32.89 18.57 -8.05
CA VAL A 619 32.85 17.13 -7.74
C VAL A 619 31.51 16.67 -7.14
N SER A 620 30.81 17.56 -6.43
CA SER A 620 29.47 17.29 -5.89
C SER A 620 28.38 17.26 -6.97
N ASN A 621 28.63 17.88 -8.13
CA ASN A 621 27.71 17.96 -9.26
C ASN A 621 28.04 16.95 -10.38
N VAL A 622 29.23 16.32 -10.34
CA VAL A 622 29.56 15.21 -11.23
C VAL A 622 28.62 14.04 -10.96
N ASP A 623 27.99 13.54 -12.02
CA ASP A 623 27.07 12.42 -11.96
C ASP A 623 27.80 11.13 -11.57
N SER A 624 27.27 10.39 -10.58
CA SER A 624 27.80 9.07 -10.20
C SER A 624 27.39 7.95 -11.15
N ASN A 625 26.46 8.22 -12.05
CA ASN A 625 25.92 7.26 -13.00
C ASN A 625 26.72 7.38 -14.31
N ALA A 626 27.25 6.26 -14.81
CA ALA A 626 27.95 6.28 -16.10
C ALA A 626 26.97 6.57 -17.25
N PRO A 627 27.39 7.25 -18.33
CA PRO A 627 26.55 7.42 -19.50
C PRO A 627 26.27 6.08 -20.17
N PHE A 628 25.14 5.97 -20.87
CA PHE A 628 24.80 4.81 -21.69
C PHE A 628 24.50 5.21 -23.13
N THR A 629 24.58 4.23 -24.03
CA THR A 629 24.19 4.36 -25.44
C THR A 629 23.05 3.41 -25.74
N ASN A 630 22.12 3.82 -26.60
CA ASN A 630 20.98 2.96 -26.89
C ASN A 630 21.40 1.63 -27.52
N PHE A 631 20.68 0.56 -27.20
CA PHE A 631 20.94 -0.75 -27.78
C PHE A 631 20.60 -0.77 -29.28
N THR A 632 21.35 -1.56 -30.04
CA THR A 632 21.11 -1.72 -31.48
C THR A 632 19.79 -2.45 -31.74
N ALA A 633 19.22 -2.26 -32.93
CA ALA A 633 18.02 -2.97 -33.37
C ALA A 633 18.16 -4.50 -33.28
N VAL A 634 19.37 -5.04 -33.46
CA VAL A 634 19.66 -6.48 -33.33
C VAL A 634 19.58 -6.94 -31.88
N GLN A 635 20.14 -6.16 -30.94
CA GLN A 635 20.08 -6.47 -29.51
C GLN A 635 18.65 -6.41 -28.95
N MET A 636 17.82 -5.53 -29.52
CA MET A 636 16.41 -5.37 -29.14
C MET A 636 15.43 -6.18 -29.98
N ALA A 637 15.91 -6.98 -30.95
CA ALA A 637 15.04 -7.78 -31.80
C ALA A 637 14.27 -8.83 -30.98
N PHE A 638 13.01 -9.04 -31.37
CA PHE A 638 12.24 -10.19 -30.89
C PHE A 638 12.78 -11.47 -31.52
N ASN A 639 12.80 -12.56 -30.75
CA ASN A 639 13.16 -13.89 -31.24
C ASN A 639 12.19 -14.34 -32.33
N THR A 640 10.90 -14.03 -32.16
CA THR A 640 9.84 -14.21 -33.15
C THR A 640 8.98 -12.94 -33.19
N THR A 641 8.62 -12.47 -34.38
CA THR A 641 7.78 -11.27 -34.52
C THR A 641 6.43 -11.48 -33.84
N PRO A 642 6.09 -10.72 -32.78
CA PRO A 642 4.81 -10.89 -32.10
C PRO A 642 3.65 -10.44 -33.01
N SER A 643 2.55 -11.21 -33.03
CA SER A 643 1.32 -10.89 -33.74
C SER A 643 0.18 -10.60 -32.77
N CYS A 644 -0.84 -9.84 -33.21
CA CYS A 644 -2.05 -9.60 -32.42
C CYS A 644 -2.87 -10.87 -32.19
N THR A 645 -2.78 -11.80 -33.13
CA THR A 645 -3.29 -13.14 -32.99
C THR A 645 -2.20 -14.02 -32.39
N ASP A 646 -2.38 -14.42 -31.14
CA ASP A 646 -1.80 -15.69 -30.74
C ASP A 646 -2.57 -16.78 -31.47
N ALA A 647 -1.85 -17.76 -32.05
CA ALA A 647 -2.48 -19.05 -32.26
C ALA A 647 -3.00 -19.50 -30.90
N VAL A 648 -4.32 -19.43 -30.70
CA VAL A 648 -4.95 -19.80 -29.43
C VAL A 648 -4.54 -21.24 -29.18
N THR A 649 -3.63 -21.44 -28.22
CA THR A 649 -3.29 -22.80 -27.81
C THR A 649 -4.52 -23.31 -27.09
N THR A 650 -5.26 -24.17 -27.75
CA THR A 650 -6.40 -24.85 -27.17
C THR A 650 -5.99 -26.23 -26.74
N TYR A 651 -6.50 -26.68 -25.60
CA TYR A 651 -6.39 -28.05 -25.16
C TYR A 651 -7.75 -28.73 -25.20
N THR A 652 -7.76 -30.00 -25.59
CA THR A 652 -8.97 -30.82 -25.54
C THR A 652 -9.18 -31.33 -24.13
N LEU A 653 -10.42 -31.31 -23.67
CA LEU A 653 -10.89 -32.04 -22.50
C LEU A 653 -11.79 -33.15 -23.00
N ALA A 654 -11.42 -34.40 -22.76
CA ALA A 654 -12.29 -35.55 -22.97
C ALA A 654 -12.82 -36.01 -21.61
N THR A 655 -14.15 -35.99 -21.45
CA THR A 655 -14.81 -36.53 -20.27
C THR A 655 -15.44 -37.88 -20.61
N THR A 656 -15.10 -38.91 -19.86
CA THR A 656 -15.70 -40.24 -19.98
C THR A 656 -16.47 -40.59 -18.72
N VAL A 657 -17.50 -41.42 -18.86
CA VAL A 657 -18.29 -41.94 -17.75
C VAL A 657 -18.06 -43.44 -17.66
N ALA A 658 -17.66 -43.92 -16.48
CA ALA A 658 -17.63 -45.34 -16.13
C ALA A 658 -18.76 -45.60 -15.13
N GLY A 659 -19.69 -46.52 -15.43
CA GLY A 659 -20.95 -46.68 -14.69
C GLY A 659 -22.08 -45.84 -15.31
N SER A 660 -23.07 -45.43 -14.50
CA SER A 660 -24.24 -44.68 -14.99
C SER A 660 -24.35 -43.28 -14.36
N GLY A 661 -24.28 -42.25 -15.19
CA GLY A 661 -24.31 -40.85 -14.80
C GLY A 661 -23.95 -39.92 -15.97
N THR A 662 -23.72 -38.64 -15.68
CA THR A 662 -23.33 -37.61 -16.66
C THR A 662 -22.24 -36.70 -16.10
N VAL A 663 -21.48 -36.04 -16.99
CA VAL A 663 -20.47 -35.03 -16.64
C VAL A 663 -20.74 -33.75 -17.44
N SER A 664 -20.65 -32.59 -16.78
CA SER A 664 -20.77 -31.26 -17.40
C SER A 664 -19.65 -30.31 -16.97
N PRO A 665 -19.01 -29.54 -17.87
CA PRO A 665 -19.18 -29.60 -19.33
C PRO A 665 -18.73 -30.97 -19.87
N ALA A 666 -19.36 -31.40 -20.96
CA ALA A 666 -18.92 -32.59 -21.68
C ALA A 666 -17.58 -32.33 -22.41
N SER A 667 -17.10 -33.33 -23.14
CA SER A 667 -15.88 -33.21 -23.94
C SER A 667 -15.90 -31.99 -24.86
N GLY A 668 -14.79 -31.27 -24.96
CA GLY A 668 -14.70 -30.04 -25.73
C GLY A 668 -13.27 -29.51 -25.88
N THR A 669 -13.15 -28.39 -26.57
CA THR A 669 -11.88 -27.69 -26.78
C THR A 669 -11.91 -26.39 -26.01
N PHE A 670 -10.88 -26.16 -25.20
CA PHE A 670 -10.82 -25.05 -24.25
C PHE A 670 -9.51 -24.29 -24.39
N ASN A 671 -9.54 -22.98 -24.18
CA ASN A 671 -8.33 -22.15 -24.25
C ASN A 671 -7.36 -22.53 -23.13
N ALA A 672 -6.06 -22.55 -23.44
CA ALA A 672 -5.01 -22.77 -22.46
C ALA A 672 -5.12 -21.80 -21.27
N GLY A 673 -4.88 -22.30 -20.06
CA GLY A 673 -4.96 -21.56 -18.81
C GLY A 673 -6.36 -21.34 -18.24
N THR A 674 -7.43 -21.66 -19.00
CA THR A 674 -8.80 -21.55 -18.48
C THR A 674 -9.09 -22.62 -17.42
N THR A 675 -9.87 -22.28 -16.42
CA THR A 675 -10.35 -23.24 -15.41
C THR A 675 -11.73 -23.75 -15.80
N GLN A 676 -11.89 -25.07 -15.90
CA GLN A 676 -13.17 -25.75 -16.15
C GLN A 676 -13.67 -26.39 -14.85
N THR A 677 -14.96 -26.25 -14.56
CA THR A 677 -15.62 -26.85 -13.39
C THR A 677 -16.45 -28.04 -13.85
N LEU A 678 -15.94 -29.25 -13.64
CA LEU A 678 -16.61 -30.50 -13.96
C LEU A 678 -17.57 -30.92 -12.86
N THR A 679 -18.82 -31.17 -13.21
CA THR A 679 -19.86 -31.67 -12.30
C THR A 679 -20.29 -33.06 -12.75
N ALA A 680 -20.11 -34.07 -11.91
CA ALA A 680 -20.62 -35.43 -12.12
C ALA A 680 -22.02 -35.56 -11.50
N THR A 681 -23.01 -35.94 -12.30
CA THR A 681 -24.39 -36.18 -11.83
C THR A 681 -24.71 -37.66 -11.99
N ALA A 682 -24.90 -38.37 -10.87
CA ALA A 682 -25.18 -39.81 -10.88
C ALA A 682 -26.59 -40.11 -11.40
N ALA A 683 -26.75 -41.21 -12.13
CA ALA A 683 -28.08 -41.72 -12.48
C ALA A 683 -28.73 -42.40 -11.26
N ALA A 684 -30.05 -42.62 -11.31
CA ALA A 684 -30.77 -43.34 -10.26
C ALA A 684 -30.14 -44.73 -10.01
N GLY A 685 -29.92 -45.08 -8.74
CA GLY A 685 -29.29 -46.34 -8.33
C GLY A 685 -27.75 -46.36 -8.41
N TYR A 686 -27.11 -45.23 -8.69
CA TYR A 686 -25.65 -45.08 -8.72
C TYR A 686 -25.22 -43.92 -7.83
N VAL A 687 -23.98 -43.96 -7.36
CA VAL A 687 -23.33 -42.85 -6.65
C VAL A 687 -22.03 -42.50 -7.36
N PHE A 688 -21.70 -41.20 -7.43
CA PHE A 688 -20.40 -40.78 -7.90
C PHE A 688 -19.32 -41.28 -6.94
N SER A 689 -18.38 -42.06 -7.47
CA SER A 689 -17.31 -42.68 -6.70
C SER A 689 -16.07 -41.80 -6.69
N ARG A 690 -15.52 -41.46 -7.87
CA ARG A 690 -14.28 -40.66 -8.01
C ARG A 690 -14.05 -40.16 -9.43
N TRP A 691 -13.17 -39.17 -9.55
CA TRP A 691 -12.50 -38.79 -10.79
C TRP A 691 -11.23 -39.64 -10.98
N SER A 692 -10.89 -39.95 -12.23
CA SER A 692 -9.61 -40.57 -12.59
C SER A 692 -9.12 -40.09 -13.98
N GLY A 693 -7.91 -40.48 -14.37
CA GLY A 693 -7.23 -39.95 -15.57
C GLY A 693 -6.32 -38.77 -15.22
N ASP A 694 -6.47 -37.64 -15.90
CA ASP A 694 -5.70 -36.41 -15.66
C ASP A 694 -6.19 -35.57 -14.47
N ALA A 695 -7.14 -36.12 -13.70
CA ALA A 695 -7.57 -35.63 -12.40
C ALA A 695 -7.88 -36.82 -11.47
N SER A 696 -7.91 -36.58 -10.16
CA SER A 696 -8.16 -37.61 -9.16
C SER A 696 -8.94 -37.06 -7.96
N GLY A 697 -9.41 -37.95 -7.11
CA GLY A 697 -10.15 -37.61 -5.89
C GLY A 697 -11.67 -37.65 -6.08
N THR A 698 -12.38 -37.24 -5.04
CA THR A 698 -13.84 -37.40 -4.93
C THR A 698 -14.60 -36.07 -4.86
N ALA A 699 -13.89 -34.94 -4.92
CA ALA A 699 -14.49 -33.61 -4.92
C ALA A 699 -15.38 -33.42 -6.16
N ASN A 700 -16.63 -33.04 -5.95
CA ASN A 700 -17.61 -32.81 -7.02
C ASN A 700 -18.50 -31.63 -6.63
N PRO A 701 -18.45 -30.48 -7.33
CA PRO A 701 -17.73 -30.24 -8.59
C PRO A 701 -16.20 -30.23 -8.46
N LEU A 702 -15.51 -30.64 -9.54
CA LEU A 702 -14.06 -30.66 -9.68
C LEU A 702 -13.57 -29.49 -10.54
N SER A 703 -12.61 -28.72 -10.04
CA SER A 703 -12.00 -27.61 -10.77
C SER A 703 -10.68 -28.05 -11.42
N ILE A 704 -10.53 -27.87 -12.73
CA ILE A 704 -9.32 -28.22 -13.49
C ILE A 704 -8.83 -27.03 -14.30
N THR A 705 -7.52 -26.85 -14.42
CA THR A 705 -6.93 -25.84 -15.31
C THR A 705 -6.46 -26.48 -16.61
N MET A 706 -6.87 -25.96 -17.76
CA MET A 706 -6.53 -26.47 -19.08
C MET A 706 -5.11 -26.05 -19.46
N ASN A 707 -4.11 -26.81 -19.01
CA ASN A 707 -2.69 -26.58 -19.29
C ASN A 707 -2.05 -27.66 -20.20
N ALA A 708 -2.83 -28.67 -20.58
CA ALA A 708 -2.52 -29.73 -21.53
C ALA A 708 -3.85 -30.36 -21.99
N ASN A 709 -3.82 -31.21 -23.01
CA ASN A 709 -4.97 -32.07 -23.31
C ASN A 709 -5.23 -32.98 -22.10
N LYS A 710 -6.50 -33.10 -21.70
CA LYS A 710 -6.91 -33.86 -20.51
C LYS A 710 -7.96 -34.90 -20.85
N ASN A 711 -7.80 -36.09 -20.29
CA ASN A 711 -8.77 -37.18 -20.30
C ASN A 711 -9.17 -37.46 -18.84
N ILE A 712 -10.42 -37.15 -18.49
CA ILE A 712 -10.93 -37.31 -17.13
C ILE A 712 -12.15 -38.22 -17.14
N THR A 713 -12.11 -39.27 -16.34
CA THR A 713 -13.21 -40.23 -16.18
C THR A 713 -13.94 -39.99 -14.87
N ALA A 714 -15.25 -39.73 -14.92
CA ALA A 714 -16.14 -39.84 -13.77
C ALA A 714 -16.55 -41.31 -13.58
N THR A 715 -16.20 -41.90 -12.44
CA THR A 715 -16.64 -43.25 -12.10
C THR A 715 -17.85 -43.18 -11.19
N PHE A 716 -18.92 -43.89 -11.57
CA PHE A 716 -20.12 -44.09 -10.79
C PHE A 716 -20.22 -45.56 -10.43
N SER A 717 -20.44 -45.84 -9.16
CA SER A 717 -20.66 -47.21 -8.68
C SER A 717 -22.14 -47.42 -8.50
N SER A 718 -22.66 -48.55 -9.00
CA SER A 718 -23.99 -49.01 -8.65
C SER A 718 -24.10 -49.12 -7.14
N ILE A 719 -25.21 -48.65 -6.57
CA ILE A 719 -25.52 -48.86 -5.17
C ILE A 719 -25.91 -50.34 -5.03
N THR A 720 -24.92 -51.20 -4.75
CA THR A 720 -25.13 -52.60 -4.40
C THR A 720 -25.40 -52.68 -2.91
N THR A 721 -26.65 -52.98 -2.53
CA THR A 721 -26.98 -53.38 -1.16
C THR A 721 -26.58 -54.84 -0.97
N ASP A 722 -25.28 -55.12 -0.95
CA ASP A 722 -24.77 -56.43 -0.53
C ASP A 722 -23.82 -56.24 0.65
N VAL A 723 -24.28 -56.76 1.78
CA VAL A 723 -23.55 -56.89 3.03
C VAL A 723 -22.39 -57.87 2.79
N HIS A 724 -21.16 -57.36 2.78
CA HIS A 724 -19.96 -58.19 2.89
C HIS A 724 -19.25 -57.92 4.22
N ALA A 725 -19.23 -58.97 5.04
CA ALA A 725 -18.55 -59.08 6.32
C ALA A 725 -17.06 -59.44 6.17
N ALA A 726 -16.28 -59.02 7.18
CA ALA A 726 -14.86 -59.29 7.50
C ALA A 726 -13.81 -58.43 6.75
N ALA A 727 -12.85 -57.74 7.38
CA ALA A 727 -12.38 -57.67 8.78
C ALA A 727 -11.58 -56.35 9.01
N ASP A 728 -11.43 -55.95 10.29
CA ASP A 728 -10.66 -54.82 10.86
C ASP A 728 -11.18 -53.40 10.52
N ILE A 729 -11.94 -52.68 11.37
CA ILE A 729 -11.78 -52.37 12.80
C ILE A 729 -13.17 -52.02 13.37
N ALA A 730 -13.40 -52.33 14.65
CA ALA A 730 -14.63 -52.06 15.41
C ALA A 730 -15.08 -50.59 15.34
N GLN A 731 -16.01 -50.27 14.45
CA GLN A 731 -16.72 -49.00 14.45
C GLN A 731 -18.16 -49.21 14.87
N THR A 732 -18.56 -48.46 15.88
CA THR A 732 -19.96 -48.31 16.26
C THR A 732 -20.72 -47.64 15.12
N ARG A 733 -21.74 -48.30 14.57
CA ARG A 733 -22.60 -47.78 13.50
C ARG A 733 -23.99 -47.57 14.03
N ILE A 734 -24.58 -46.41 13.73
CA ILE A 734 -25.97 -46.11 14.07
C ILE A 734 -26.67 -45.69 12.79
N TYR A 735 -27.65 -46.46 12.35
CA TYR A 735 -28.39 -46.17 11.13
C TYR A 735 -29.84 -46.68 11.18
N PRO A 736 -30.76 -46.05 10.45
CA PRO A 736 -30.58 -44.73 9.84
C PRO A 736 -30.41 -43.66 10.93
N ASN A 737 -29.61 -42.62 10.65
CA ASN A 737 -29.48 -41.45 11.52
C ASN A 737 -29.24 -40.22 10.63
N PRO A 738 -30.23 -39.32 10.46
CA PRO A 738 -31.53 -39.27 11.15
C PRO A 738 -32.46 -40.46 10.83
N SER A 739 -33.45 -40.71 11.69
CA SER A 739 -34.50 -41.75 11.50
C SER A 739 -35.89 -41.22 11.86
N THR A 740 -36.91 -41.64 11.13
CA THR A 740 -38.33 -41.34 11.42
C THR A 740 -38.98 -42.37 12.34
N ASN A 741 -38.34 -43.51 12.63
CA ASN A 741 -38.94 -44.54 13.47
C ASN A 741 -37.94 -45.25 14.38
N THR A 742 -37.01 -46.03 13.83
CA THR A 742 -36.06 -46.80 14.64
C THR A 742 -34.63 -46.58 14.18
N PHE A 743 -33.72 -46.71 15.13
CA PHE A 743 -32.28 -46.75 14.93
C PHE A 743 -31.84 -48.19 15.14
N THR A 744 -30.95 -48.68 14.30
CA THR A 744 -30.14 -49.87 14.57
C THR A 744 -28.75 -49.41 14.95
N LEU A 745 -28.33 -49.78 16.15
CA LEU A 745 -26.98 -49.61 16.64
C LEU A 745 -26.24 -50.94 16.51
N GLU A 746 -25.03 -50.93 15.97
CA GLU A 746 -24.10 -52.06 15.93
C GLU A 746 -22.75 -51.61 16.50
N THR A 747 -22.24 -52.26 17.54
CA THR A 747 -21.05 -51.82 18.30
C THR A 747 -19.78 -52.61 17.99
N GLY A 748 -19.88 -53.65 17.17
CA GLY A 748 -18.76 -54.54 16.81
C GLY A 748 -18.28 -55.45 17.95
N MET A 749 -18.70 -55.22 19.20
CA MET A 749 -18.51 -56.09 20.37
C MET A 749 -19.54 -55.79 21.46
N ALA A 750 -19.82 -56.75 22.35
CA ALA A 750 -20.86 -56.60 23.35
C ALA A 750 -20.51 -55.52 24.40
N ILE A 751 -21.28 -54.43 24.43
CA ILE A 751 -21.08 -53.33 25.39
C ILE A 751 -22.40 -52.80 25.94
N ASN A 752 -22.31 -52.01 27.01
CA ASN A 752 -23.46 -51.29 27.54
C ASN A 752 -23.70 -50.00 26.73
N VAL A 753 -24.97 -49.74 26.45
CA VAL A 753 -25.43 -48.59 25.68
C VAL A 753 -26.49 -47.85 26.48
N ASP A 754 -26.32 -46.55 26.66
CA ASP A 754 -27.24 -45.68 27.38
C ASP A 754 -27.65 -44.49 26.50
N VAL A 755 -28.94 -44.17 26.43
CA VAL A 755 -29.47 -43.05 25.64
C VAL A 755 -29.95 -41.95 26.57
N TYR A 756 -29.52 -40.71 26.33
CA TYR A 756 -29.83 -39.54 27.13
C TYR A 756 -30.50 -38.44 26.29
N THR A 757 -31.37 -37.65 26.92
CA THR A 757 -31.79 -36.35 26.37
C THR A 757 -30.61 -35.38 26.34
N MET A 758 -30.71 -34.28 25.57
CA MET A 758 -29.70 -33.20 25.59
C MET A 758 -29.52 -32.51 26.95
N THR A 759 -30.47 -32.69 27.87
CA THR A 759 -30.39 -32.20 29.25
C THR A 759 -29.79 -33.23 30.22
N GLY A 760 -29.33 -34.39 29.73
CA GLY A 760 -28.64 -35.42 30.51
C GLY A 760 -29.55 -36.43 31.22
N LYS A 761 -30.85 -36.50 30.90
CA LYS A 761 -31.77 -37.50 31.49
C LYS A 761 -31.67 -38.82 30.73
N LEU A 762 -31.43 -39.93 31.42
CA LEU A 762 -31.44 -41.28 30.83
C LEU A 762 -32.86 -41.66 30.38
N VAL A 763 -33.00 -42.15 29.14
CA VAL A 763 -34.29 -42.54 28.53
C VAL A 763 -34.36 -44.01 28.11
N ALA A 764 -33.23 -44.62 27.74
CA ALA A 764 -33.14 -46.06 27.45
C ALA A 764 -31.75 -46.60 27.82
N SER A 765 -31.67 -47.89 28.17
CA SER A 765 -30.42 -48.57 28.50
C SER A 765 -30.45 -50.02 28.01
N TYR A 766 -29.39 -50.44 27.34
CA TYR A 766 -29.20 -51.78 26.79
C TYR A 766 -27.88 -52.32 27.31
N LYS A 767 -27.92 -53.52 27.91
CA LYS A 767 -26.74 -54.12 28.55
C LYS A 767 -26.15 -55.20 27.67
N ASN A 768 -24.83 -55.16 27.53
CA ASN A 768 -24.04 -56.17 26.83
C ASN A 768 -24.57 -56.51 25.42
N VAL A 769 -24.83 -55.49 24.60
CA VAL A 769 -25.37 -55.64 23.25
C VAL A 769 -24.28 -55.43 22.20
N GLU A 770 -24.29 -56.28 21.17
CA GLU A 770 -23.48 -56.12 19.94
C GLU A 770 -24.27 -55.40 18.84
N SER A 771 -25.59 -55.60 18.84
CA SER A 771 -26.54 -54.90 18.00
C SER A 771 -27.85 -54.70 18.76
N VAL A 772 -28.49 -53.55 18.60
CA VAL A 772 -29.80 -53.26 19.17
C VAL A 772 -30.59 -52.30 18.28
N SER A 773 -31.87 -52.61 18.07
CA SER A 773 -32.82 -51.69 17.44
C SER A 773 -33.67 -51.00 18.52
N PHE A 774 -33.76 -49.67 18.46
CA PHE A 774 -34.45 -48.84 19.43
C PHE A 774 -35.02 -47.57 18.77
N GLY A 775 -35.80 -46.77 19.49
CA GLY A 775 -36.30 -45.48 18.98
C GLY A 775 -37.82 -45.37 18.88
N GLU A 776 -38.58 -46.46 19.04
CA GLU A 776 -40.04 -46.40 19.16
C GLU A 776 -40.46 -45.71 20.48
N GLU A 777 -39.61 -45.82 21.51
CA GLU A 777 -39.77 -45.17 22.81
C GLU A 777 -39.34 -43.69 22.81
N LEU A 778 -38.72 -43.21 21.74
CA LEU A 778 -38.20 -41.85 21.61
C LEU A 778 -39.19 -40.96 20.84
N ASN A 779 -39.45 -39.78 21.39
CA ASN A 779 -40.16 -38.72 20.67
C ASN A 779 -39.22 -38.05 19.65
N ALA A 780 -39.78 -37.31 18.68
CA ALA A 780 -39.00 -36.49 17.77
C ALA A 780 -38.08 -35.52 18.55
N GLY A 781 -36.79 -35.49 18.19
CA GLY A 781 -35.78 -34.73 18.91
C GLY A 781 -34.35 -35.22 18.74
N ILE A 782 -33.43 -34.55 19.44
CA ILE A 782 -31.99 -34.87 19.44
C ILE A 782 -31.64 -35.57 20.76
N TYR A 783 -30.89 -36.66 20.67
CA TYR A 783 -30.44 -37.46 21.82
C TYR A 783 -28.93 -37.73 21.75
N MET A 784 -28.34 -37.98 22.92
CA MET A 784 -26.96 -38.41 23.07
C MET A 784 -26.93 -39.89 23.48
N LEU A 785 -26.34 -40.74 22.65
CA LEU A 785 -26.14 -42.15 22.92
C LEU A 785 -24.71 -42.38 23.40
N LYS A 786 -24.54 -43.03 24.54
CA LYS A 786 -23.25 -43.44 25.09
C LYS A 786 -23.06 -44.94 24.84
N ALA A 787 -22.02 -45.30 24.11
CA ALA A 787 -21.62 -46.68 23.85
C ALA A 787 -20.18 -46.86 24.32
N GLY A 788 -19.98 -47.59 25.43
CA GLY A 788 -18.67 -47.65 26.09
C GLY A 788 -18.21 -46.28 26.59
N ASN A 789 -17.06 -45.78 26.11
CA ASN A 789 -16.52 -44.46 26.44
C ASN A 789 -16.84 -43.38 25.41
N GLU A 790 -17.55 -43.73 24.33
CA GLU A 790 -17.84 -42.81 23.23
C GLU A 790 -19.28 -42.33 23.25
N PHE A 791 -19.49 -41.14 22.68
CA PHE A 791 -20.79 -40.49 22.60
C PHE A 791 -21.15 -40.19 21.15
N TYR A 792 -22.39 -40.51 20.81
CA TYR A 792 -22.96 -40.36 19.47
C TYR A 792 -24.22 -39.51 19.55
N LYS A 793 -24.40 -38.62 18.56
CA LYS A 793 -25.62 -37.83 18.43
C LYS A 793 -26.58 -38.55 17.49
N ILE A 794 -27.82 -38.78 17.93
CA ILE A 794 -28.88 -39.34 17.10
C ILE A 794 -30.04 -38.36 16.96
N ILE A 795 -30.70 -38.37 15.80
CA ILE A 795 -31.80 -37.46 15.48
C ILE A 795 -33.03 -38.29 15.09
N LYS A 796 -34.09 -38.19 15.90
CA LYS A 796 -35.42 -38.74 15.61
C LYS A 796 -36.26 -37.64 14.98
N GLU A 797 -36.66 -37.82 13.72
CA GLU A 797 -37.49 -36.86 12.98
C GLU A 797 -38.96 -36.85 13.44
#